data_AF-A0A8J5K4H5-F1
#
_entry.id   AF-A0A8J5K4H5-F1
#
_cell.length_a   1.000
_cell.length_b   1.000
_cell.length_c   1.000
_cell.angle_alpha   90.00
_cell.angle_beta   90.00
_cell.angle_gamma   90.00
#
_symmetry.space_group_name_H-M   'P 1'
#
loop_
_entity.id
_entity.type
_entity.pdbx_description
1 polymer ?
#
loop_
_entity_poly.entity_id
_entity_poly.type
_entity_poly.pdbx_seq_one_letter_code
_entity_poly.pdbx_strand_id
1 'polypeptide(L)'
;MMLSYPIRQLPLLCCCSLTILACWKYVVSGASSVVHLQEDGVARHDSGLTWHDTLPTLTTFTLCVRLYSLRSRYSDYFFSYAVEDNDNELAFHLKYKEKELRLACCSKRIFQKVPVNLELLSWFSFCAAVNLSDYTATFVHKGSVDRFTLFDSLQESNNPILVVSGGSVILGQDQDEPLGGTDKGQSFNGFIADLFFTQSLLTVQQMKDYLECKIDALLARQHLMDFENIEEKFMLGVETNVTTSLDICSSGNNKLFSVFAEGRTNKQANHFCSTVNGDVATPENTAENLALFNIGAKFADKCTEYDKGNSMWVGVYWEPEESLWKDQKTHKEAVYRNFEVEIQPSSREVLCVIASTLARSHEVTPNGNWDIEACGKVVCTACQFKRPVPMKLRGLCKESFFDREYYIYDTINYRPIFNGNSWSRIIWNVNQSAPHDYSWLLYQMGDPYIQARMVTSSILTYPVGLHEFEIIGDKCPGRLKKLKLTSCGQNMFTCGDGMCINLNLRCNLELDCEDHSDELNCESLIIPPGYKKRLPPPKVNSYTPASVFIDCDIVLVRKLDLLNSQITMDVVIKRTWYDSRLYYKNLHPDNNLNQIDTMDSVWYPDVTMLGSDYSQATYVLHRTAVWGQLTASPLPDDDQLIDEDVFYSGKVNPLVLEREFTITLMCTFDLTLYPFDSQHCQMVFYVGAYTQQYVVTSLKNVTFSGNRQLLEYRVTSLKHQPLLYQNKSGQHIEIELANLYGYYISGAYVPTMLLVIISYLTFYFSLDDFTNRVMVSLTSLLVLAALFSQIASGLPKTAYLKLIDVWFIFCIMSDFVMVSVLVIINSYMQVQMPIKVTPLISGVHGAKRGSQVGQRPRLTLDPRKWNTIAQVVLPLLMILFIIVYFGFVAFHMGRVQDEFEK
;
A
#
# COMPACT_ATOMS: atom_id res chain seq x y z
N MET A 1 59.78 -69.89 30.50
CA MET A 1 60.47 -70.52 31.66
C MET A 1 59.46 -70.50 32.80
N MET A 2 59.01 -71.66 33.31
CA MET A 2 57.83 -71.82 34.20
C MET A 2 56.49 -71.41 33.52
N LEU A 3 55.44 -72.25 33.38
CA LEU A 3 54.62 -73.05 34.32
C LEU A 3 53.57 -72.19 35.08
N SER A 4 52.28 -72.54 35.17
CA SER A 4 51.54 -73.70 34.63
C SER A 4 49.99 -73.59 34.72
N TYR A 5 49.31 -74.34 33.83
CA TYR A 5 47.99 -75.04 33.89
C TYR A 5 47.39 -75.36 35.29
N PRO A 6 46.09 -75.77 35.45
CA PRO A 6 45.16 -76.45 34.50
C PRO A 6 43.79 -75.71 34.28
N ILE A 7 42.60 -76.21 33.86
CA ILE A 7 41.89 -77.52 33.87
C ILE A 7 40.96 -77.73 32.62
N ARG A 8 40.59 -79.01 32.38
CA ARG A 8 39.59 -79.69 31.51
C ARG A 8 38.19 -79.04 31.37
N GLN A 9 37.49 -79.02 30.21
CA GLN A 9 36.89 -80.07 29.31
C GLN A 9 35.50 -80.63 29.71
N LEU A 10 34.47 -80.34 28.88
CA LEU A 10 33.37 -81.24 28.36
C LEU A 10 32.40 -81.97 29.36
N PRO A 11 31.26 -82.57 28.93
CA PRO A 11 30.34 -82.28 27.81
C PRO A 11 28.82 -82.29 28.18
N LEU A 12 27.95 -82.14 27.16
CA LEU A 12 26.54 -82.61 27.00
C LEU A 12 25.86 -83.44 28.11
N LEU A 13 24.59 -83.11 28.44
CA LEU A 13 23.51 -84.09 28.69
C LEU A 13 22.09 -83.47 28.63
N CYS A 14 21.07 -84.32 28.40
CA CYS A 14 19.64 -83.97 28.30
C CYS A 14 18.98 -83.83 29.71
N CYS A 15 17.81 -83.21 29.88
CA CYS A 15 16.51 -83.87 29.65
C CYS A 15 15.28 -82.93 29.68
N CYS A 16 14.13 -83.47 29.27
CA CYS A 16 12.84 -82.77 29.07
C CYS A 16 12.13 -82.32 30.36
N SER A 17 11.32 -81.26 30.24
CA SER A 17 9.93 -81.23 30.77
C SER A 17 9.09 -80.17 30.03
N LEU A 18 7.79 -80.10 30.32
CA LEU A 18 6.78 -79.34 29.57
C LEU A 18 6.53 -77.92 30.10
N THR A 19 5.72 -77.17 29.31
CA THR A 19 4.85 -76.04 29.68
C THR A 19 5.43 -74.62 29.88
N ILE A 20 4.82 -73.69 29.12
CA ILE A 20 4.66 -72.24 29.36
C ILE A 20 5.96 -71.41 29.38
N LEU A 21 6.28 -70.82 28.22
CA LEU A 21 6.55 -69.38 28.10
C LEU A 21 6.56 -68.94 26.62
N ALA A 22 5.52 -68.22 26.19
CA ALA A 22 5.47 -67.58 24.88
C ALA A 22 6.27 -66.27 24.93
N CYS A 23 7.57 -66.33 24.64
CA CYS A 23 8.46 -65.17 24.73
C CYS A 23 8.49 -64.36 23.42
N TRP A 24 7.49 -63.50 23.28
CA TRP A 24 7.49 -62.21 22.57
C TRP A 24 8.47 -62.05 21.39
N LYS A 25 7.95 -62.13 20.16
CA LYS A 25 8.50 -61.35 19.04
C LYS A 25 8.40 -59.87 19.42
N TYR A 26 9.52 -59.20 19.65
CA TYR A 26 9.57 -57.74 19.68
C TYR A 26 9.34 -57.22 18.25
N VAL A 27 8.10 -56.87 17.94
CA VAL A 27 7.78 -55.99 16.81
C VAL A 27 7.77 -54.57 17.35
N VAL A 28 8.66 -53.74 16.83
CA VAL A 28 8.77 -52.31 17.14
C VAL A 28 8.85 -51.56 15.80
N SER A 29 8.27 -50.35 15.75
CA SER A 29 8.17 -49.47 14.58
C SER A 29 7.45 -50.04 13.34
N GLY A 30 6.14 -49.74 13.25
CA GLY A 30 5.66 -48.71 12.31
C GLY A 30 5.83 -48.91 10.79
N ALA A 31 6.15 -50.10 10.30
CA ALA A 31 6.30 -50.35 8.87
C ALA A 31 4.94 -50.54 8.16
N SER A 32 4.38 -49.45 7.63
CA SER A 32 3.17 -49.49 6.78
C SER A 32 3.47 -49.93 5.33
N SER A 33 2.47 -50.53 4.69
CA SER A 33 2.42 -50.76 3.23
C SER A 33 1.90 -49.50 2.53
N VAL A 34 2.59 -49.05 1.48
CA VAL A 34 2.25 -47.86 0.70
C VAL A 34 2.08 -48.22 -0.78
N VAL A 35 0.97 -47.79 -1.38
CA VAL A 35 0.69 -47.95 -2.82
C VAL A 35 0.90 -46.60 -3.51
N HIS A 36 1.75 -46.56 -4.52
CA HIS A 36 1.99 -45.39 -5.38
C HIS A 36 1.19 -45.54 -6.68
N LEU A 37 0.48 -44.49 -7.08
CA LEU A 37 -0.43 -44.49 -8.23
C LEU A 37 -0.05 -43.39 -9.24
N GLN A 38 0.17 -43.80 -10.49
CA GLN A 38 0.75 -42.98 -11.58
C GLN A 38 2.15 -42.49 -11.21
N GLU A 39 3.15 -43.39 -11.16
CA GLU A 39 4.56 -42.99 -10.90
C GLU A 39 5.06 -41.95 -11.92
N ASP A 40 4.67 -42.11 -13.19
CA ASP A 40 4.94 -41.13 -14.24
C ASP A 40 4.12 -39.82 -14.09
N GLY A 41 3.12 -39.76 -13.22
CA GLY A 41 2.20 -38.64 -13.03
C GLY A 41 1.28 -38.33 -14.23
N VAL A 42 1.27 -39.16 -15.26
CA VAL A 42 0.42 -39.01 -16.45
C VAL A 42 -0.98 -39.53 -16.11
N ALA A 43 -2.01 -38.73 -16.41
CA ALA A 43 -3.38 -39.13 -16.14
C ALA A 43 -3.78 -40.31 -17.04
N ARG A 44 -4.07 -41.44 -16.40
CA ARG A 44 -4.31 -42.74 -17.02
C ARG A 44 -5.72 -43.24 -16.69
N HIS A 45 -6.22 -44.11 -17.56
CA HIS A 45 -7.51 -44.81 -17.40
C HIS A 45 -7.34 -46.23 -16.80
N ASP A 46 -6.09 -46.68 -16.79
CA ASP A 46 -5.57 -48.02 -16.57
C ASP A 46 -4.69 -48.09 -15.30
N SER A 47 -4.52 -46.98 -14.59
CA SER A 47 -3.79 -46.87 -13.32
C SER A 47 -4.76 -46.94 -12.15
N GLY A 48 -4.64 -47.93 -11.27
CA GLY A 48 -5.49 -48.08 -10.09
C GLY A 48 -5.22 -49.40 -9.38
N LEU A 49 -5.94 -49.65 -8.28
CA LEU A 49 -5.85 -50.90 -7.52
C LEU A 49 -7.22 -51.57 -7.48
N THR A 50 -7.40 -52.69 -8.18
CA THR A 50 -8.69 -53.41 -8.25
C THR A 50 -8.74 -54.49 -7.19
N TRP A 51 -9.78 -54.50 -6.36
CA TRP A 51 -9.99 -55.51 -5.33
C TRP A 51 -10.50 -56.84 -5.93
N HIS A 52 -10.07 -57.99 -5.40
CA HIS A 52 -10.45 -59.30 -5.95
C HIS A 52 -11.85 -59.79 -5.52
N ASP A 53 -12.32 -59.47 -4.32
CA ASP A 53 -13.64 -59.90 -3.82
C ASP A 53 -14.74 -58.85 -4.09
N THR A 54 -16.01 -59.22 -3.85
CA THR A 54 -17.16 -58.29 -3.92
C THR A 54 -17.57 -57.80 -2.53
N LEU A 55 -18.02 -56.54 -2.40
CA LEU A 55 -18.57 -56.07 -1.12
C LEU A 55 -19.92 -56.75 -0.77
N PRO A 56 -20.15 -57.10 0.51
CA PRO A 56 -21.46 -57.52 1.00
C PRO A 56 -22.41 -56.32 1.12
N THR A 57 -23.70 -56.57 1.34
CA THR A 57 -24.69 -55.50 1.48
C THR A 57 -24.45 -54.69 2.76
N LEU A 58 -24.29 -53.37 2.67
CA LEU A 58 -23.93 -52.51 3.82
C LEU A 58 -25.09 -51.60 4.23
N THR A 59 -25.49 -51.67 5.50
CA THR A 59 -26.31 -50.65 6.18
C THR A 59 -25.46 -49.73 7.08
N THR A 60 -24.29 -50.20 7.47
CA THR A 60 -23.28 -49.47 8.23
C THR A 60 -21.89 -49.79 7.68
N PHE A 61 -20.98 -48.82 7.71
CA PHE A 61 -19.58 -49.04 7.41
C PHE A 61 -18.66 -47.99 8.06
N THR A 62 -17.39 -48.31 8.20
CA THR A 62 -16.32 -47.35 8.47
C THR A 62 -15.20 -47.52 7.45
N LEU A 63 -14.78 -46.41 6.83
CA LEU A 63 -13.57 -46.29 6.02
C LEU A 63 -12.55 -45.43 6.77
N CYS A 64 -11.29 -45.87 6.84
CA CYS A 64 -10.15 -45.08 7.29
C CYS A 64 -9.01 -45.23 6.28
N VAL A 65 -8.32 -44.14 5.91
CA VAL A 65 -7.21 -44.17 4.95
C VAL A 65 -6.28 -42.97 5.11
N ARG A 66 -5.03 -43.10 4.65
CA ARG A 66 -4.07 -42.00 4.51
C ARG A 66 -3.72 -41.78 3.05
N LEU A 67 -3.78 -40.53 2.63
CA LEU A 67 -3.58 -40.09 1.25
C LEU A 67 -2.45 -39.06 1.20
N TYR A 68 -1.55 -39.17 0.23
CA TYR A 68 -0.54 -38.16 -0.08
C TYR A 68 -0.61 -37.84 -1.57
N SER A 69 -1.38 -36.82 -1.92
CA SER A 69 -1.60 -36.45 -3.32
C SER A 69 -0.42 -35.64 -3.88
N LEU A 70 0.15 -36.11 -4.98
CA LEU A 70 1.25 -35.44 -5.71
C LEU A 70 0.73 -34.31 -6.62
N ARG A 71 -0.52 -34.45 -7.08
CA ARG A 71 -1.24 -33.57 -8.01
C ARG A 71 -2.74 -33.56 -7.68
N SER A 72 -3.50 -32.67 -8.30
CA SER A 72 -4.98 -32.72 -8.32
C SER A 72 -5.51 -32.68 -9.75
N ARG A 73 -6.53 -33.48 -10.03
CA ARG A 73 -7.25 -33.56 -11.31
C ARG A 73 -8.55 -32.73 -11.27
N TYR A 74 -9.58 -33.13 -12.02
CA TYR A 74 -10.90 -32.50 -11.92
C TYR A 74 -11.65 -32.98 -10.67
N SER A 75 -11.48 -34.25 -10.30
CA SER A 75 -12.00 -34.87 -9.08
C SER A 75 -11.08 -36.04 -8.75
N ASP A 76 -10.45 -36.06 -7.58
CA ASP A 76 -9.43 -37.06 -7.27
C ASP A 76 -10.08 -38.24 -6.52
N TYR A 77 -10.55 -39.26 -7.27
CA TYR A 77 -11.22 -40.44 -6.70
C TYR A 77 -10.19 -41.43 -6.15
N PHE A 78 -10.20 -41.65 -4.83
CA PHE A 78 -9.32 -42.61 -4.18
C PHE A 78 -10.01 -43.94 -3.82
N PHE A 79 -11.35 -43.96 -3.80
CA PHE A 79 -12.17 -45.15 -3.60
C PHE A 79 -13.44 -45.01 -4.45
N SER A 80 -13.70 -45.94 -5.37
CA SER A 80 -14.99 -46.07 -6.07
C SER A 80 -15.47 -47.52 -6.05
N TYR A 81 -16.79 -47.70 -6.06
CA TYR A 81 -17.47 -48.99 -6.06
C TYR A 81 -18.72 -48.88 -6.95
N ALA A 82 -18.73 -49.69 -8.01
CA ALA A 82 -19.75 -49.71 -9.06
C ALA A 82 -20.44 -51.08 -9.13
N VAL A 83 -21.76 -51.07 -9.33
CA VAL A 83 -22.63 -52.23 -9.59
C VAL A 83 -23.25 -52.10 -10.99
N GLU A 84 -23.81 -53.18 -11.56
CA GLU A 84 -24.33 -53.18 -12.95
C GLU A 84 -25.38 -52.07 -13.23
N ASP A 85 -26.19 -51.72 -12.24
CA ASP A 85 -27.20 -50.65 -12.32
C ASP A 85 -26.71 -49.26 -11.81
N ASN A 86 -25.49 -49.15 -11.27
CA ASN A 86 -24.98 -47.86 -10.75
C ASN A 86 -23.46 -47.75 -10.69
N ASP A 87 -22.95 -46.71 -11.36
CA ASP A 87 -21.56 -46.26 -11.39
C ASP A 87 -21.02 -45.82 -10.02
N ASN A 88 -21.81 -45.07 -9.25
CA ASN A 88 -21.39 -44.41 -8.01
C ASN A 88 -22.19 -44.95 -6.80
N GLU A 89 -22.17 -46.28 -6.62
CA GLU A 89 -22.88 -46.98 -5.54
C GLU A 89 -22.20 -46.76 -4.17
N LEU A 90 -20.87 -46.66 -4.12
CA LEU A 90 -20.14 -46.06 -3.00
C LEU A 90 -18.81 -45.45 -3.45
N ALA A 91 -18.71 -44.12 -3.50
CA ALA A 91 -17.51 -43.42 -3.94
C ALA A 91 -17.08 -42.31 -2.96
N PHE A 92 -15.77 -42.19 -2.77
CA PHE A 92 -15.12 -41.09 -2.06
C PHE A 92 -14.09 -40.40 -2.96
N HIS A 93 -14.20 -39.08 -3.10
CA HIS A 93 -13.29 -38.27 -3.92
C HIS A 93 -12.96 -36.93 -3.27
N LEU A 94 -11.76 -36.42 -3.58
CA LEU A 94 -11.27 -35.12 -3.14
C LEU A 94 -11.47 -34.05 -4.23
N LYS A 95 -11.77 -32.83 -3.79
CA LYS A 95 -11.96 -31.64 -4.63
C LYS A 95 -11.12 -30.50 -4.05
N TYR A 96 -9.87 -30.41 -4.50
CA TYR A 96 -8.89 -29.43 -3.99
C TYR A 96 -9.32 -27.97 -4.20
N LYS A 97 -9.93 -27.65 -5.35
CA LYS A 97 -10.37 -26.27 -5.68
C LYS A 97 -11.53 -25.81 -4.80
N GLU A 98 -12.49 -26.69 -4.50
CA GLU A 98 -13.59 -26.41 -3.58
C GLU A 98 -13.23 -26.61 -2.09
N LYS A 99 -12.07 -27.23 -1.78
CA LYS A 99 -11.68 -27.70 -0.43
C LYS A 99 -12.71 -28.63 0.19
N GLU A 100 -13.22 -29.58 -0.60
CA GLU A 100 -14.23 -30.56 -0.20
C GLU A 100 -13.71 -32.01 -0.33
N LEU A 101 -14.00 -32.82 0.68
CA LEU A 101 -14.12 -34.27 0.57
C LEU A 101 -15.59 -34.56 0.26
N ARG A 102 -15.85 -35.48 -0.67
CA ARG A 102 -17.22 -35.85 -1.07
C ARG A 102 -17.43 -37.35 -0.91
N LEU A 103 -18.59 -37.70 -0.38
CA LEU A 103 -19.13 -39.05 -0.30
C LEU A 103 -20.38 -39.11 -1.19
N ALA A 104 -20.35 -39.97 -2.21
CA ALA A 104 -21.53 -40.42 -2.94
C ALA A 104 -21.85 -41.86 -2.51
N CYS A 105 -23.13 -42.16 -2.27
CA CYS A 105 -23.55 -43.51 -1.90
C CYS A 105 -24.95 -43.84 -2.37
N CYS A 106 -25.18 -45.15 -2.46
CA CYS A 106 -26.48 -45.77 -2.33
C CYS A 106 -27.37 -45.38 -3.53
N SER A 107 -26.89 -45.72 -4.72
CA SER A 107 -27.41 -45.33 -6.03
C SER A 107 -27.64 -43.82 -6.15
N LYS A 108 -26.61 -43.04 -5.81
CA LYS A 108 -26.58 -41.56 -5.80
C LYS A 108 -27.61 -40.88 -4.87
N ARG A 109 -28.39 -41.62 -4.07
CA ARG A 109 -29.38 -41.04 -3.14
C ARG A 109 -28.73 -40.16 -2.08
N ILE A 110 -27.57 -40.55 -1.57
CA ILE A 110 -26.81 -39.77 -0.58
C ILE A 110 -25.61 -39.11 -1.25
N PHE A 111 -25.51 -37.80 -1.09
CA PHE A 111 -24.36 -37.00 -1.51
C PHE A 111 -23.97 -36.01 -0.41
N GLN A 112 -22.88 -36.30 0.31
CA GLN A 112 -22.39 -35.48 1.41
C GLN A 112 -21.10 -34.76 1.03
N LYS A 113 -21.07 -33.43 1.21
CA LYS A 113 -19.88 -32.58 1.12
C LYS A 113 -19.32 -32.35 2.53
N VAL A 114 -18.01 -32.46 2.70
CA VAL A 114 -17.30 -32.21 3.98
C VAL A 114 -16.18 -31.22 3.72
N PRO A 115 -16.16 -30.03 4.37
CA PRO A 115 -15.11 -29.05 4.18
C PRO A 115 -13.81 -29.51 4.86
N VAL A 116 -12.72 -29.57 4.11
CA VAL A 116 -11.42 -30.11 4.56
C VAL A 116 -10.27 -29.26 4.03
N ASN A 117 -9.26 -28.98 4.86
CA ASN A 117 -8.08 -28.26 4.39
C ASN A 117 -7.12 -29.24 3.69
N LEU A 118 -7.27 -29.33 2.37
CA LEU A 118 -6.41 -30.14 1.50
C LEU A 118 -5.17 -29.34 1.08
N GLU A 119 -3.99 -29.89 1.34
CA GLU A 119 -2.69 -29.38 0.91
C GLU A 119 -1.98 -30.48 0.11
N LEU A 120 -1.54 -30.19 -1.12
CA LEU A 120 -0.73 -31.12 -1.92
C LEU A 120 0.61 -31.39 -1.25
N LEU A 121 1.21 -32.55 -1.54
CA LEU A 121 2.50 -32.97 -0.98
C LEU A 121 2.50 -33.04 0.57
N SER A 122 1.34 -33.37 1.15
CA SER A 122 1.13 -33.57 2.58
C SER A 122 0.29 -34.82 2.85
N TRP A 123 0.51 -35.48 3.99
CA TRP A 123 -0.29 -36.63 4.42
C TRP A 123 -1.64 -36.16 4.98
N PHE A 124 -2.71 -36.41 4.21
CA PHE A 124 -4.10 -36.25 4.64
C PHE A 124 -4.65 -37.60 5.12
N SER A 125 -4.83 -37.72 6.44
CA SER A 125 -5.42 -38.91 7.07
C SER A 125 -6.86 -38.61 7.48
N PHE A 126 -7.79 -39.49 7.11
CA PHE A 126 -9.21 -39.35 7.49
C PHE A 126 -9.88 -40.70 7.81
N CYS A 127 -10.97 -40.62 8.56
CA CYS A 127 -11.94 -41.69 8.73
C CYS A 127 -13.38 -41.16 8.52
N ALA A 128 -14.26 -42.00 8.01
CA ALA A 128 -15.71 -41.78 8.00
C ALA A 128 -16.45 -43.03 8.47
N ALA A 129 -17.21 -42.90 9.55
CA ALA A 129 -18.17 -43.91 10.00
C ALA A 129 -19.58 -43.48 9.57
N VAL A 130 -20.24 -44.32 8.77
CA VAL A 130 -21.52 -44.04 8.10
C VAL A 130 -22.56 -45.07 8.51
N ASN A 131 -23.74 -44.59 8.91
CA ASN A 131 -24.89 -45.38 9.33
C ASN A 131 -26.11 -44.95 8.51
N LEU A 132 -26.50 -45.80 7.56
CA LEU A 132 -27.59 -45.55 6.62
C LEU A 132 -28.96 -45.77 7.27
N SER A 133 -29.04 -46.69 8.24
CA SER A 133 -30.27 -46.97 9.02
C SER A 133 -30.71 -45.75 9.83
N ASP A 134 -29.77 -45.08 10.50
CA ASP A 134 -30.02 -43.90 11.34
C ASP A 134 -29.77 -42.57 10.61
N TYR A 135 -29.50 -42.60 9.30
CA TYR A 135 -29.20 -41.41 8.46
C TYR A 135 -28.11 -40.50 9.08
N THR A 136 -27.01 -41.07 9.56
CA THR A 136 -25.92 -40.32 10.19
C THR A 136 -24.54 -40.68 9.64
N ALA A 137 -23.69 -39.68 9.49
CA ALA A 137 -22.26 -39.88 9.21
C ALA A 137 -21.41 -39.05 10.17
N THR A 138 -20.31 -39.64 10.64
CA THR A 138 -19.27 -38.96 11.43
C THR A 138 -17.95 -39.05 10.69
N PHE A 139 -17.41 -37.90 10.30
CA PHE A 139 -16.10 -37.76 9.68
C PHE A 139 -15.10 -37.30 10.75
N VAL A 140 -13.90 -37.87 10.74
CA VAL A 140 -12.81 -37.50 11.63
C VAL A 140 -11.57 -37.28 10.78
N HIS A 141 -10.99 -36.09 10.86
CA HIS A 141 -9.73 -35.72 10.22
C HIS A 141 -8.90 -34.86 11.18
N LYS A 142 -7.69 -34.47 10.77
CA LYS A 142 -6.65 -33.93 11.65
C LYS A 142 -7.09 -32.66 12.40
N GLY A 143 -7.56 -32.84 13.64
CA GLY A 143 -7.96 -31.76 14.55
C GLY A 143 -9.46 -31.46 14.62
N SER A 144 -10.33 -32.18 13.90
CA SER A 144 -11.78 -31.93 13.94
C SER A 144 -12.64 -33.20 13.80
N VAL A 145 -13.93 -33.07 14.14
CA VAL A 145 -14.92 -34.17 14.15
C VAL A 145 -16.25 -33.61 13.64
N ASP A 146 -16.56 -33.89 12.38
CA ASP A 146 -17.75 -33.38 11.71
C ASP A 146 -18.86 -34.42 11.73
N ARG A 147 -20.07 -34.03 12.13
CA ARG A 147 -21.24 -34.91 12.21
C ARG A 147 -22.36 -34.38 11.33
N PHE A 148 -22.83 -35.20 10.41
CA PHE A 148 -23.90 -34.86 9.48
C PHE A 148 -25.09 -35.81 9.63
N THR A 149 -26.30 -35.24 9.55
CA THR A 149 -27.49 -35.99 9.17
C THR A 149 -27.51 -36.12 7.65
N LEU A 150 -27.68 -37.34 7.17
CA LEU A 150 -27.70 -37.66 5.74
C LEU A 150 -29.11 -37.41 5.18
N PHE A 151 -29.19 -36.85 3.98
CA PHE A 151 -30.46 -36.56 3.31
C PHE A 151 -30.58 -37.41 2.04
N ASP A 152 -31.74 -38.04 1.84
CA ASP A 152 -32.11 -38.67 0.58
C ASP A 152 -32.46 -37.59 -0.44
N SER A 153 -31.62 -37.46 -1.48
CA SER A 153 -31.79 -36.46 -2.54
C SER A 153 -32.90 -36.80 -3.54
N LEU A 154 -33.32 -38.07 -3.64
CA LEU A 154 -34.36 -38.52 -4.57
C LEU A 154 -35.74 -38.67 -3.93
N GLN A 155 -35.82 -38.66 -2.59
CA GLN A 155 -37.07 -38.76 -1.81
C GLN A 155 -37.94 -40.00 -2.13
N GLU A 156 -37.32 -41.12 -2.52
CA GLU A 156 -38.05 -42.37 -2.82
C GLU A 156 -38.53 -43.06 -1.53
N SER A 157 -39.74 -42.69 -1.09
CA SER A 157 -40.21 -42.85 0.30
C SER A 157 -40.48 -44.28 0.80
N ASN A 158 -40.13 -45.33 0.04
CA ASN A 158 -40.43 -46.74 0.37
C ASN A 158 -39.23 -47.70 0.30
N ASN A 159 -38.11 -47.32 -0.32
CA ASN A 159 -36.94 -48.20 -0.47
C ASN A 159 -35.89 -47.89 0.61
N PRO A 160 -35.42 -48.87 1.41
CA PRO A 160 -34.39 -48.63 2.42
C PRO A 160 -33.08 -48.18 1.77
N ILE A 161 -32.31 -47.34 2.46
CA ILE A 161 -30.97 -46.93 2.00
C ILE A 161 -29.94 -47.96 2.48
N LEU A 162 -29.24 -48.55 1.53
CA LEU A 162 -28.21 -49.57 1.70
C LEU A 162 -27.23 -49.49 0.52
N VAL A 163 -26.01 -49.99 0.71
CA VAL A 163 -25.07 -50.26 -0.39
C VAL A 163 -25.36 -51.66 -0.93
N VAL A 164 -25.65 -51.77 -2.23
CA VAL A 164 -25.96 -53.04 -2.91
C VAL A 164 -24.70 -53.89 -3.07
N SER A 165 -24.82 -55.21 -2.88
CA SER A 165 -23.72 -56.18 -3.03
C SER A 165 -23.60 -56.72 -4.46
N GLY A 166 -22.37 -57.07 -4.85
CA GLY A 166 -22.07 -57.75 -6.13
C GLY A 166 -21.33 -56.89 -7.16
N GLY A 167 -20.94 -55.67 -6.78
CA GLY A 167 -20.11 -54.78 -7.60
C GLY A 167 -18.60 -54.99 -7.45
N SER A 168 -17.83 -54.19 -8.18
CA SER A 168 -16.36 -54.12 -8.14
C SER A 168 -15.88 -52.89 -7.37
N VAL A 169 -14.79 -52.99 -6.60
CA VAL A 169 -14.08 -51.83 -6.02
C VAL A 169 -12.80 -51.54 -6.80
N ILE A 170 -12.59 -50.27 -7.18
CA ILE A 170 -11.30 -49.76 -7.64
C ILE A 170 -10.85 -48.60 -6.75
N LEU A 171 -9.59 -48.66 -6.31
CA LEU A 171 -8.91 -47.56 -5.64
C LEU A 171 -8.14 -46.73 -6.67
N GLY A 172 -8.27 -45.41 -6.59
CA GLY A 172 -7.54 -44.46 -7.43
C GLY A 172 -8.16 -44.09 -8.79
N GLN A 173 -9.38 -44.56 -9.07
CA GLN A 173 -10.17 -44.21 -10.26
C GLN A 173 -11.63 -44.01 -9.90
N ASP A 174 -12.37 -43.34 -10.78
CA ASP A 174 -13.83 -43.46 -10.85
C ASP A 174 -14.24 -44.51 -11.90
N GLN A 175 -15.48 -44.96 -11.85
CA GLN A 175 -16.01 -46.07 -12.65
C GLN A 175 -17.40 -45.75 -13.19
N ASP A 176 -17.55 -45.42 -14.48
CA ASP A 176 -18.89 -45.34 -15.11
C ASP A 176 -19.53 -46.74 -15.26
N GLU A 177 -18.73 -47.82 -15.25
CA GLU A 177 -19.18 -49.22 -15.33
C GLU A 177 -18.38 -50.14 -14.37
N PRO A 178 -18.91 -51.29 -13.92
CA PRO A 178 -18.13 -52.28 -13.17
C PRO A 178 -16.88 -52.73 -13.95
N LEU A 179 -15.69 -52.48 -13.39
CA LEU A 179 -14.38 -52.65 -14.02
C LEU A 179 -14.17 -51.90 -15.34
N GLY A 180 -14.98 -50.88 -15.64
CA GLY A 180 -14.96 -50.15 -16.91
C GLY A 180 -15.26 -48.65 -16.78
N GLY A 181 -15.33 -47.96 -17.92
CA GLY A 181 -15.77 -46.56 -17.97
C GLY A 181 -14.93 -45.57 -17.14
N THR A 182 -13.61 -45.64 -17.21
CA THR A 182 -12.70 -44.84 -16.37
C THR A 182 -12.22 -43.56 -17.08
N ASP A 183 -12.44 -42.38 -16.49
CA ASP A 183 -11.86 -41.11 -16.99
C ASP A 183 -10.51 -40.76 -16.32
N LYS A 184 -9.54 -40.44 -17.16
CA LYS A 184 -8.24 -39.84 -16.79
C LYS A 184 -8.42 -38.58 -15.93
N GLY A 185 -9.46 -37.78 -16.19
CA GLY A 185 -9.81 -36.58 -15.42
C GLY A 185 -10.31 -36.85 -13.99
N GLN A 186 -10.70 -38.10 -13.68
CA GLN A 186 -11.21 -38.56 -12.38
C GLN A 186 -10.21 -39.45 -11.60
N SER A 187 -9.04 -39.75 -12.19
CA SER A 187 -7.97 -40.54 -11.56
C SER A 187 -7.26 -39.82 -10.38
N PHE A 188 -6.79 -40.58 -9.38
CA PHE A 188 -5.93 -40.08 -8.30
C PHE A 188 -4.44 -40.27 -8.63
N ASN A 189 -3.59 -39.29 -8.27
CA ASN A 189 -2.13 -39.38 -8.39
C ASN A 189 -1.43 -39.08 -7.06
N GLY A 190 -0.69 -40.05 -6.56
CA GLY A 190 0.03 -39.98 -5.30
C GLY A 190 0.06 -41.32 -4.57
N PHE A 191 0.19 -41.27 -3.24
CA PHE A 191 0.28 -42.46 -2.41
C PHE A 191 -1.01 -42.69 -1.61
N ILE A 192 -1.40 -43.96 -1.49
CA ILE A 192 -2.44 -44.44 -0.58
C ILE A 192 -1.76 -45.38 0.44
N ALA A 193 -2.06 -45.22 1.73
CA ALA A 193 -1.50 -46.04 2.80
C ALA A 193 -2.51 -46.26 3.94
N ASP A 194 -2.25 -47.26 4.77
CA ASP A 194 -3.04 -47.62 5.96
C ASP A 194 -4.56 -47.69 5.68
N LEU A 195 -4.98 -48.26 4.55
CA LEU A 195 -6.39 -48.44 4.21
C LEU A 195 -7.04 -49.48 5.13
N PHE A 196 -8.18 -49.13 5.73
CA PHE A 196 -9.04 -50.05 6.49
C PHE A 196 -10.51 -49.82 6.15
N PHE A 197 -11.21 -50.89 5.77
CA PHE A 197 -12.66 -50.90 5.58
C PHE A 197 -13.33 -51.97 6.45
N THR A 198 -14.45 -51.65 7.08
CA THR A 198 -15.23 -52.57 7.91
C THR A 198 -16.72 -52.23 7.87
N GLN A 199 -17.58 -53.23 7.99
CA GLN A 199 -19.04 -53.06 8.15
C GLN A 199 -19.42 -52.50 9.55
N SER A 200 -18.49 -52.54 10.51
CA SER A 200 -18.72 -52.06 11.88
C SER A 200 -18.52 -50.54 12.01
N LEU A 201 -19.29 -49.90 12.88
CA LEU A 201 -19.09 -48.49 13.23
C LEU A 201 -17.96 -48.37 14.26
N LEU A 202 -16.90 -47.62 13.92
CA LEU A 202 -15.87 -47.23 14.89
C LEU A 202 -16.34 -46.04 15.73
N THR A 203 -15.90 -45.99 16.98
CA THR A 203 -16.14 -44.82 17.84
C THR A 203 -15.22 -43.64 17.44
N VAL A 204 -15.62 -42.42 17.80
CA VAL A 204 -14.80 -41.21 17.56
C VAL A 204 -13.41 -41.32 18.19
N GLN A 205 -13.27 -42.02 19.32
CA GLN A 205 -11.95 -42.22 19.93
C GLN A 205 -11.10 -43.17 19.09
N GLN A 206 -11.62 -44.33 18.67
CA GLN A 206 -10.89 -45.26 17.81
C GLN A 206 -10.47 -44.64 16.47
N MET A 207 -11.32 -43.80 15.87
CA MET A 207 -10.95 -43.04 14.67
C MET A 207 -9.84 -42.02 14.95
N LYS A 208 -9.79 -41.39 16.13
CA LYS A 208 -8.65 -40.54 16.54
C LYS A 208 -7.38 -41.36 16.82
N ASP A 209 -7.50 -42.51 17.47
CA ASP A 209 -6.36 -43.37 17.79
C ASP A 209 -5.65 -43.83 16.50
N TYR A 210 -6.40 -44.15 15.44
CA TYR A 210 -5.87 -44.38 14.08
C TYR A 210 -5.11 -43.17 13.51
N LEU A 211 -5.68 -41.96 13.61
CA LEU A 211 -5.04 -40.73 13.12
C LEU A 211 -3.80 -40.33 13.93
N GLU A 212 -3.77 -40.68 15.22
CA GLU A 212 -2.66 -40.44 16.16
C GLU A 212 -1.65 -41.60 16.19
N CYS A 213 -1.70 -42.55 15.25
CA CYS A 213 -0.80 -43.71 15.15
C CYS A 213 -0.81 -44.70 16.33
N LYS A 214 -1.86 -44.70 17.15
CA LYS A 214 -2.04 -45.60 18.30
C LYS A 214 -2.73 -46.89 17.87
N ILE A 215 -2.11 -47.60 16.93
CA ILE A 215 -2.73 -48.66 16.13
C ILE A 215 -2.94 -49.97 16.92
N ASP A 216 -2.21 -50.18 18.02
CA ASP A 216 -2.21 -51.40 18.85
C ASP A 216 -3.59 -51.90 19.33
N ALA A 217 -4.62 -51.05 19.33
CA ALA A 217 -5.98 -51.38 19.76
C ALA A 217 -6.97 -51.70 18.62
N LEU A 218 -6.59 -51.52 17.35
CA LEU A 218 -7.47 -51.70 16.19
C LEU A 218 -7.31 -53.06 15.49
N LEU A 219 -6.12 -53.65 15.53
CA LEU A 219 -5.72 -54.92 14.89
C LEU A 219 -6.42 -56.19 15.43
N ALA A 220 -7.39 -56.04 16.34
CA ALA A 220 -8.08 -57.14 17.02
C ALA A 220 -9.47 -57.45 16.43
N ARG A 221 -9.77 -57.05 15.18
CA ARG A 221 -11.09 -57.20 14.54
C ARG A 221 -10.98 -57.67 13.10
N GLN A 222 -12.03 -58.33 12.62
CA GLN A 222 -12.14 -58.78 11.25
C GLN A 222 -12.39 -57.58 10.32
N HIS A 223 -11.42 -57.27 9.47
CA HIS A 223 -11.51 -56.25 8.41
C HIS A 223 -12.18 -56.85 7.16
N LEU A 224 -12.77 -55.99 6.31
CA LEU A 224 -13.29 -56.39 4.99
C LEU A 224 -12.27 -56.13 3.87
N MET A 225 -11.52 -55.03 4.00
CA MET A 225 -10.43 -54.65 3.11
C MET A 225 -9.36 -53.97 3.95
N ASP A 226 -8.11 -54.33 3.68
CA ASP A 226 -6.91 -53.89 4.39
C ASP A 226 -5.70 -53.96 3.42
N PHE A 227 -4.54 -53.48 3.86
CA PHE A 227 -3.28 -53.50 3.11
C PHE A 227 -2.26 -54.57 3.61
N GLU A 228 -2.74 -55.62 4.28
CA GLU A 228 -1.96 -56.85 4.52
C GLU A 228 -2.05 -57.75 3.27
N ASN A 229 -0.91 -58.24 2.77
CA ASN A 229 -0.80 -59.06 1.55
C ASN A 229 -1.47 -58.44 0.30
N ILE A 230 -1.16 -57.18 -0.02
CA ILE A 230 -1.72 -56.45 -1.19
C ILE A 230 -1.64 -57.29 -2.48
N GLU A 231 -0.48 -57.90 -2.76
CA GLU A 231 -0.23 -58.69 -3.98
C GLU A 231 -1.10 -59.96 -4.11
N GLU A 232 -1.70 -60.44 -3.02
CA GLU A 232 -2.63 -61.59 -3.05
C GLU A 232 -4.10 -61.15 -3.15
N LYS A 233 -4.42 -59.91 -2.72
CA LYS A 233 -5.80 -59.41 -2.56
C LYS A 233 -6.23 -58.40 -3.63
N PHE A 234 -5.28 -57.79 -4.35
CA PHE A 234 -5.54 -56.77 -5.36
C PHE A 234 -4.81 -57.03 -6.68
N MET A 235 -5.43 -56.63 -7.79
CA MET A 235 -4.75 -56.48 -9.08
C MET A 235 -4.14 -55.07 -9.20
N LEU A 236 -2.87 -55.02 -9.56
CA LEU A 236 -2.10 -53.81 -9.83
C LEU A 236 -2.37 -53.30 -11.26
N GLY A 237 -2.73 -52.02 -11.39
CA GLY A 237 -2.84 -51.33 -12.66
C GLY A 237 -1.50 -50.84 -13.23
N VAL A 238 -1.56 -50.17 -14.37
CA VAL A 238 -0.38 -49.61 -15.07
C VAL A 238 0.17 -48.39 -14.32
N GLU A 239 1.50 -48.28 -14.22
CA GLU A 239 2.21 -47.29 -13.37
C GLU A 239 1.73 -47.29 -11.90
N THR A 240 1.50 -48.48 -11.34
CA THR A 240 1.21 -48.67 -9.91
C THR A 240 2.29 -49.55 -9.26
N ASN A 241 2.70 -49.18 -8.04
CA ASN A 241 3.86 -49.74 -7.35
C ASN A 241 3.58 -49.86 -5.86
N VAL A 242 4.15 -50.87 -5.18
CA VAL A 242 3.94 -51.14 -3.75
C VAL A 242 5.27 -51.08 -3.03
N THR A 243 5.38 -50.16 -2.07
CA THR A 243 6.56 -50.03 -1.20
C THR A 243 6.19 -50.31 0.25
N THR A 244 6.84 -51.33 0.83
CA THR A 244 6.84 -51.57 2.27
C THR A 244 7.87 -50.68 2.96
N SER A 245 7.63 -50.34 4.24
CA SER A 245 8.52 -49.59 5.14
C SER A 245 8.74 -48.10 4.80
N LEU A 246 7.65 -47.33 4.82
CA LEU A 246 7.70 -45.90 5.13
C LEU A 246 7.14 -45.67 6.54
N ASP A 247 7.86 -44.96 7.41
CA ASP A 247 7.35 -44.60 8.74
C ASP A 247 6.50 -43.31 8.66
N ILE A 248 5.23 -43.51 8.26
CA ILE A 248 4.19 -42.46 8.16
C ILE A 248 3.85 -41.86 9.53
N CYS A 249 4.28 -42.51 10.63
CA CYS A 249 3.98 -42.13 12.01
C CYS A 249 5.11 -41.36 12.69
N SER A 250 6.33 -41.39 12.15
CA SER A 250 7.40 -40.46 12.50
C SER A 250 6.90 -39.01 12.36
N SER A 251 7.08 -38.21 13.41
CA SER A 251 6.39 -36.92 13.51
C SER A 251 6.86 -35.94 12.43
N GLY A 252 5.90 -35.33 11.73
CA GLY A 252 6.08 -34.53 10.50
C GLY A 252 6.87 -33.22 10.65
N ASN A 253 8.13 -33.32 11.06
CA ASN A 253 9.16 -32.28 11.10
C ASN A 253 10.33 -32.57 10.14
N ASN A 254 10.34 -33.73 9.45
CA ASN A 254 11.39 -34.08 8.49
C ASN A 254 11.48 -33.01 7.40
N LYS A 255 12.59 -32.25 7.39
CA LYS A 255 12.86 -31.21 6.41
C LYS A 255 12.94 -31.81 5.00
N LEU A 256 12.34 -31.13 4.03
CA LEU A 256 12.45 -31.53 2.63
C LEU A 256 13.75 -30.97 2.07
N PHE A 257 14.66 -31.83 1.61
CA PHE A 257 15.91 -31.42 0.99
C PHE A 257 15.83 -31.57 -0.55
N SER A 258 16.38 -30.61 -1.29
CA SER A 258 16.59 -30.73 -2.74
C SER A 258 18.02 -30.32 -3.10
N VAL A 259 18.69 -31.15 -3.90
CA VAL A 259 20.06 -30.91 -4.35
C VAL A 259 20.06 -30.23 -5.71
N PHE A 260 20.87 -29.20 -5.84
CA PHE A 260 21.13 -28.42 -7.05
C PHE A 260 22.60 -28.66 -7.40
N ALA A 261 22.83 -29.52 -8.41
CA ALA A 261 24.12 -30.17 -8.65
C ALA A 261 25.18 -29.27 -9.31
N GLU A 262 24.87 -28.02 -9.64
CA GLU A 262 25.86 -27.06 -10.13
C GLU A 262 26.66 -26.48 -8.98
N GLY A 263 27.98 -26.45 -9.16
CA GLY A 263 28.89 -25.83 -8.20
C GLY A 263 28.57 -24.34 -7.98
N ARG A 264 28.42 -23.95 -6.70
CA ARG A 264 28.21 -22.56 -6.25
C ARG A 264 29.18 -22.23 -5.11
N THR A 265 29.58 -20.97 -4.97
CA THR A 265 30.20 -20.47 -3.72
C THR A 265 29.17 -20.35 -2.61
N ASN A 266 29.57 -20.28 -1.32
CA ASN A 266 28.59 -20.25 -0.23
C ASN A 266 27.64 -19.02 -0.31
N LYS A 267 28.15 -17.82 -0.69
CA LYS A 267 27.27 -16.66 -0.91
C LYS A 267 26.22 -16.94 -2.01
N GLN A 268 26.63 -17.56 -3.11
CA GLN A 268 25.72 -17.93 -4.21
C GLN A 268 24.75 -19.05 -3.82
N ALA A 269 25.16 -19.98 -2.95
CA ALA A 269 24.31 -21.03 -2.41
C ALA A 269 23.18 -20.45 -1.54
N ASN A 270 23.50 -19.53 -0.62
CA ASN A 270 22.52 -18.77 0.16
C ASN A 270 21.52 -18.03 -0.72
N HIS A 271 22.05 -17.22 -1.63
CA HIS A 271 21.26 -16.38 -2.54
C HIS A 271 20.28 -17.26 -3.32
N PHE A 272 20.78 -18.30 -3.98
CA PHE A 272 19.99 -19.23 -4.76
C PHE A 272 18.93 -19.95 -3.91
N CYS A 273 19.26 -20.49 -2.73
CA CYS A 273 18.26 -21.13 -1.87
C CYS A 273 17.16 -20.14 -1.43
N SER A 274 17.51 -18.87 -1.18
CA SER A 274 16.52 -17.84 -0.85
C SER A 274 15.56 -17.54 -2.01
N THR A 275 16.01 -17.57 -3.28
CA THR A 275 15.13 -17.37 -4.47
C THR A 275 14.07 -18.47 -4.64
N VAL A 276 14.31 -19.66 -4.08
CA VAL A 276 13.33 -20.76 -4.02
C VAL A 276 12.58 -20.83 -2.68
N ASN A 277 12.72 -19.82 -1.81
CA ASN A 277 12.12 -19.74 -0.48
C ASN A 277 12.50 -20.96 0.41
N GLY A 278 13.76 -21.38 0.29
CA GLY A 278 14.42 -22.35 1.15
C GLY A 278 15.66 -21.74 1.82
N ASP A 279 16.31 -22.56 2.64
CA ASP A 279 17.60 -22.25 3.27
C ASP A 279 18.68 -23.19 2.75
N VAL A 280 19.97 -22.87 2.88
CA VAL A 280 21.01 -23.91 2.74
C VAL A 280 20.78 -24.98 3.84
N ALA A 281 20.97 -26.25 3.52
CA ALA A 281 20.64 -27.34 4.43
C ALA A 281 21.42 -27.27 5.77
N THR A 282 20.70 -27.21 6.89
CA THR A 282 21.24 -27.27 8.24
C THR A 282 20.56 -28.41 9.02
N PRO A 283 21.17 -29.61 9.06
CA PRO A 283 20.67 -30.71 9.87
C PRO A 283 20.64 -30.35 11.36
N GLU A 284 19.50 -30.52 12.01
CA GLU A 284 19.33 -30.34 13.47
C GLU A 284 19.54 -31.64 14.26
N ASN A 285 19.71 -32.77 13.58
CA ASN A 285 19.90 -34.08 14.18
C ASN A 285 20.53 -35.08 13.19
N THR A 286 20.97 -36.23 13.72
CA THR A 286 21.63 -37.29 12.94
C THR A 286 20.76 -37.89 11.82
N ALA A 287 19.43 -37.93 11.99
CA ALA A 287 18.52 -38.48 10.97
C ALA A 287 18.38 -37.53 9.78
N GLU A 288 18.26 -36.22 10.03
CA GLU A 288 18.35 -35.19 8.99
C GLU A 288 19.70 -35.21 8.26
N ASN A 289 20.81 -35.41 8.99
CA ASN A 289 22.13 -35.46 8.37
C ASN A 289 22.29 -36.69 7.46
N LEU A 290 21.81 -37.85 7.92
CA LEU A 290 21.81 -39.07 7.12
C LEU A 290 20.86 -38.97 5.91
N ALA A 291 19.71 -38.31 6.04
CA ALA A 291 18.80 -38.03 4.94
C ALA A 291 19.46 -37.10 3.89
N LEU A 292 20.11 -36.02 4.33
CA LEU A 292 20.85 -35.10 3.47
C LEU A 292 21.98 -35.83 2.73
N PHE A 293 22.75 -36.66 3.43
CA PHE A 293 23.80 -37.51 2.85
C PHE A 293 23.25 -38.50 1.81
N ASN A 294 22.18 -39.23 2.14
CA ASN A 294 21.56 -40.22 1.24
C ASN A 294 20.95 -39.60 -0.02
N ILE A 295 20.51 -38.32 0.04
CA ILE A 295 20.08 -37.57 -1.14
C ILE A 295 21.30 -37.08 -1.91
N GLY A 296 22.28 -36.46 -1.24
CA GLY A 296 23.53 -35.95 -1.85
C GLY A 296 24.33 -37.01 -2.60
N ALA A 297 24.38 -38.24 -2.07
CA ALA A 297 25.07 -39.38 -2.69
C ALA A 297 24.55 -39.71 -4.11
N LYS A 298 23.29 -39.38 -4.44
CA LYS A 298 22.73 -39.54 -5.80
C LYS A 298 23.32 -38.58 -6.84
N PHE A 299 24.00 -37.51 -6.39
CA PHE A 299 24.57 -36.45 -7.23
C PHE A 299 26.11 -36.41 -7.15
N ALA A 300 26.73 -37.33 -6.41
CA ALA A 300 28.16 -37.31 -6.10
C ALA A 300 29.04 -37.17 -7.35
N ASP A 301 28.78 -37.97 -8.40
CA ASP A 301 29.49 -37.95 -9.69
C ASP A 301 29.50 -36.56 -10.36
N LYS A 302 28.46 -35.75 -10.12
CA LYS A 302 28.37 -34.36 -10.62
C LYS A 302 28.99 -33.35 -9.68
N CYS A 303 28.99 -33.59 -8.37
CA CYS A 303 29.73 -32.76 -7.43
C CYS A 303 31.26 -32.88 -7.66
N THR A 304 31.77 -34.07 -8.04
CA THR A 304 33.19 -34.30 -8.35
C THR A 304 33.75 -33.36 -9.42
N GLU A 305 32.93 -32.97 -10.41
CA GLU A 305 33.36 -32.17 -11.57
C GLU A 305 33.89 -30.78 -11.17
N TYR A 306 33.43 -30.24 -10.03
CA TYR A 306 33.79 -28.91 -9.56
C TYR A 306 34.91 -28.92 -8.51
N ASP A 307 34.91 -29.90 -7.60
CA ASP A 307 35.70 -29.84 -6.37
C ASP A 307 36.74 -30.96 -6.19
N LYS A 308 36.66 -32.04 -6.98
CA LYS A 308 37.40 -33.31 -6.82
C LYS A 308 37.23 -34.01 -5.46
N GLY A 309 36.27 -33.56 -4.66
CA GLY A 309 36.05 -33.92 -3.25
C GLY A 309 34.63 -34.38 -2.94
N ASN A 310 33.72 -34.38 -3.92
CA ASN A 310 32.34 -34.87 -3.81
C ASN A 310 31.55 -34.15 -2.70
N SER A 311 31.77 -32.87 -2.49
CA SER A 311 31.24 -32.14 -1.34
C SER A 311 30.01 -31.29 -1.66
N MET A 312 29.22 -31.01 -0.63
CA MET A 312 28.05 -30.14 -0.67
C MET A 312 28.06 -29.14 0.51
N TRP A 313 27.54 -27.93 0.30
CA TRP A 313 27.42 -26.93 1.39
C TRP A 313 26.46 -27.39 2.50
N VAL A 314 26.89 -27.18 3.74
CA VAL A 314 26.04 -27.19 4.94
C VAL A 314 25.92 -25.74 5.43
N GLY A 315 24.74 -25.32 5.86
CA GLY A 315 24.46 -23.92 6.25
C GLY A 315 25.04 -23.52 7.62
N VAL A 316 26.28 -23.90 7.91
CA VAL A 316 26.99 -23.62 9.16
C VAL A 316 28.32 -22.94 8.84
N TYR A 317 28.66 -21.90 9.60
CA TYR A 317 29.91 -21.14 9.44
C TYR A 317 30.61 -20.90 10.78
N TRP A 318 31.92 -20.64 10.72
CA TRP A 318 32.75 -20.28 11.87
C TRP A 318 32.79 -18.77 12.07
N GLU A 319 32.40 -18.29 13.25
CA GLU A 319 32.51 -16.89 13.65
C GLU A 319 33.81 -16.68 14.45
N PRO A 320 34.87 -16.07 13.87
CA PRO A 320 36.17 -15.97 14.54
C PRO A 320 36.18 -15.01 15.74
N GLU A 321 35.28 -14.02 15.80
CA GLU A 321 35.19 -13.08 16.93
C GLU A 321 34.54 -13.71 18.17
N GLU A 322 33.53 -14.57 17.99
CA GLU A 322 32.84 -15.28 19.08
C GLU A 322 33.43 -16.66 19.36
N SER A 323 34.24 -17.21 18.44
CA SER A 323 34.76 -18.58 18.48
C SER A 323 33.66 -19.66 18.55
N LEU A 324 32.58 -19.46 17.79
CA LEU A 324 31.40 -20.33 17.73
C LEU A 324 31.05 -20.74 16.29
N TRP A 325 30.51 -21.95 16.15
CA TRP A 325 29.83 -22.40 14.94
C TRP A 325 28.42 -21.83 14.91
N LYS A 326 28.07 -21.02 13.91
CA LYS A 326 26.75 -20.41 13.75
C LYS A 326 25.96 -21.04 12.60
N ASP A 327 24.67 -21.25 12.82
CA ASP A 327 23.69 -21.50 11.76
C ASP A 327 23.50 -20.22 10.92
N GLN A 328 23.55 -20.40 9.61
CA GLN A 328 23.69 -19.32 8.62
C GLN A 328 22.40 -18.50 8.40
N LYS A 329 21.25 -19.01 8.83
CA LYS A 329 19.95 -18.30 8.75
C LYS A 329 19.64 -17.55 10.05
N THR A 330 19.97 -18.14 11.19
CA THR A 330 19.58 -17.64 12.52
C THR A 330 20.68 -16.85 13.22
N HIS A 331 21.94 -16.96 12.76
CA HIS A 331 23.15 -16.43 13.39
C HIS A 331 23.34 -16.85 14.87
N LYS A 332 22.73 -17.98 15.26
CA LYS A 332 22.84 -18.60 16.59
C LYS A 332 23.77 -19.80 16.53
N GLU A 333 24.26 -20.24 17.69
CA GLU A 333 25.08 -21.44 17.81
C GLU A 333 24.39 -22.67 17.18
N ALA A 334 25.14 -23.43 16.37
CA ALA A 334 24.65 -24.59 15.66
C ALA A 334 24.28 -25.73 16.64
N VAL A 335 23.01 -26.15 16.58
CA VAL A 335 22.38 -27.13 17.49
C VAL A 335 22.97 -28.54 17.35
N TYR A 336 23.40 -28.90 16.14
CA TYR A 336 23.97 -30.20 15.81
C TYR A 336 25.26 -30.03 15.00
N ARG A 337 26.19 -30.98 15.16
CA ARG A 337 27.54 -30.99 14.57
C ARG A 337 27.93 -32.43 14.26
N ASN A 338 28.60 -32.65 13.14
CA ASN A 338 29.02 -33.98 12.70
C ASN A 338 30.45 -34.00 12.13
N PHE A 339 31.35 -33.23 12.75
CA PHE A 339 32.77 -33.20 12.38
C PHE A 339 33.47 -34.51 12.78
N GLU A 340 34.32 -35.06 11.91
CA GLU A 340 35.13 -36.25 12.20
C GLU A 340 36.20 -35.95 13.29
N VAL A 341 36.68 -34.70 13.32
CA VAL A 341 37.46 -34.12 14.42
C VAL A 341 37.01 -32.66 14.59
N GLU A 342 36.46 -32.30 15.76
CA GLU A 342 36.02 -30.91 16.03
C GLU A 342 37.23 -30.00 16.33
N ILE A 343 37.92 -29.56 15.28
CA ILE A 343 39.02 -28.60 15.35
C ILE A 343 38.43 -27.18 15.47
N GLN A 344 38.76 -26.45 16.54
CA GLN A 344 38.54 -25.00 16.59
C GLN A 344 39.52 -24.30 15.63
N PRO A 345 39.06 -23.61 14.57
CA PRO A 345 39.95 -22.94 13.64
C PRO A 345 40.69 -21.77 14.30
N SER A 346 42.02 -21.76 14.19
CA SER A 346 42.86 -20.61 14.59
C SER A 346 42.90 -19.49 13.54
N SER A 347 42.09 -19.59 12.49
CA SER A 347 41.97 -18.57 11.45
C SER A 347 41.22 -17.33 11.93
N ARG A 348 41.55 -16.17 11.37
CA ARG A 348 40.77 -14.93 11.48
C ARG A 348 39.73 -14.78 10.37
N GLU A 349 39.72 -15.69 9.40
CA GLU A 349 38.79 -15.70 8.29
C GLU A 349 37.55 -16.53 8.65
N VAL A 350 36.39 -16.12 8.14
CA VAL A 350 35.16 -16.91 8.22
C VAL A 350 35.36 -18.17 7.37
N LEU A 351 35.16 -19.33 8.01
CA LEU A 351 35.25 -20.65 7.38
C LEU A 351 33.86 -21.28 7.32
N CYS A 352 33.63 -22.16 6.35
CA CYS A 352 32.31 -22.70 6.04
C CYS A 352 32.34 -24.22 6.00
N VAL A 353 31.22 -24.84 6.37
CA VAL A 353 31.12 -26.29 6.52
C VAL A 353 30.64 -26.96 5.23
N ILE A 354 31.30 -28.05 4.87
CA ILE A 354 30.89 -28.94 3.77
C ILE A 354 30.65 -30.36 4.30
N ALA A 355 29.69 -31.08 3.70
CA ALA A 355 29.51 -32.50 3.93
C ALA A 355 30.02 -33.30 2.72
N SER A 356 30.68 -34.44 2.95
CA SER A 356 31.01 -35.38 1.86
C SER A 356 29.77 -36.13 1.41
N THR A 357 29.53 -36.22 0.10
CA THR A 357 28.45 -37.03 -0.51
C THR A 357 28.84 -38.48 -0.77
N LEU A 358 30.13 -38.83 -0.61
CA LEU A 358 30.62 -40.21 -0.73
C LEU A 358 31.38 -40.65 0.51
N ALA A 359 31.25 -41.93 0.85
CA ALA A 359 32.14 -42.59 1.81
C ALA A 359 33.56 -42.69 1.22
N ARG A 360 34.58 -42.37 2.03
CA ARG A 360 35.98 -42.55 1.61
C ARG A 360 36.25 -44.04 1.39
N SER A 361 36.99 -44.38 0.34
CA SER A 361 37.14 -45.76 -0.12
C SER A 361 37.81 -46.68 0.93
N HIS A 362 37.25 -47.88 1.08
CA HIS A 362 37.73 -49.07 1.82
C HIS A 362 37.37 -49.27 3.31
N GLU A 363 36.79 -48.31 4.04
CA GLU A 363 36.08 -48.60 5.30
C GLU A 363 34.72 -47.91 5.35
N VAL A 364 33.69 -48.62 5.84
CA VAL A 364 32.31 -48.13 5.84
C VAL A 364 32.04 -47.32 7.11
N THR A 365 32.25 -46.01 7.04
CA THR A 365 31.79 -45.02 8.03
C THR A 365 30.60 -44.22 7.43
N PRO A 366 29.35 -44.70 7.58
CA PRO A 366 28.19 -44.22 6.81
C PRO A 366 27.55 -42.95 7.41
N ASN A 367 28.38 -42.03 7.91
CA ASN A 367 27.94 -41.04 8.89
C ASN A 367 27.66 -39.64 8.32
N GLY A 368 28.00 -39.37 7.05
CA GLY A 368 27.84 -38.04 6.45
C GLY A 368 28.67 -36.95 7.15
N ASN A 369 29.96 -37.22 7.35
CA ASN A 369 30.87 -36.36 8.11
C ASN A 369 31.01 -34.96 7.50
N TRP A 370 31.16 -33.97 8.38
CA TRP A 370 31.40 -32.58 8.05
C TRP A 370 32.91 -32.27 8.04
N ASP A 371 33.34 -31.46 7.08
CA ASP A 371 34.72 -30.97 6.91
C ASP A 371 34.72 -29.43 6.80
N ILE A 372 35.88 -28.80 7.01
CA ILE A 372 36.01 -27.34 7.18
C ILE A 372 36.75 -26.74 5.97
N GLU A 373 36.17 -25.73 5.33
CA GLU A 373 36.64 -25.27 4.02
C GLU A 373 36.46 -23.75 3.80
N ALA A 374 37.21 -23.20 2.85
CA ALA A 374 37.09 -21.79 2.48
C ALA A 374 35.74 -21.50 1.78
N CYS A 375 34.97 -20.52 2.28
CA CYS A 375 33.63 -20.17 1.81
C CYS A 375 33.53 -19.77 0.31
N GLY A 376 34.67 -19.43 -0.30
CA GLY A 376 34.81 -19.12 -1.73
C GLY A 376 35.08 -20.33 -2.65
N LYS A 377 35.18 -21.56 -2.11
CA LYS A 377 35.22 -22.79 -2.93
C LYS A 377 33.91 -22.98 -3.69
N VAL A 378 33.94 -23.74 -4.78
CA VAL A 378 32.78 -24.05 -5.60
C VAL A 378 32.40 -25.52 -5.38
N VAL A 379 31.26 -25.78 -4.73
CA VAL A 379 30.74 -27.13 -4.41
C VAL A 379 29.22 -27.22 -4.63
N CYS A 380 28.65 -28.42 -4.58
CA CYS A 380 27.20 -28.63 -4.74
C CYS A 380 26.38 -27.90 -3.66
N THR A 381 25.14 -27.52 -3.99
CA THR A 381 24.23 -26.86 -3.05
C THR A 381 23.03 -27.76 -2.76
N ALA A 382 22.65 -27.89 -1.49
CA ALA A 382 21.36 -28.43 -1.11
C ALA A 382 20.55 -27.37 -0.36
N CYS A 383 19.31 -27.17 -0.79
CA CYS A 383 18.37 -26.32 -0.09
C CYS A 383 17.41 -27.18 0.75
N GLN A 384 17.08 -26.71 1.94
CA GLN A 384 16.06 -27.27 2.82
C GLN A 384 14.80 -26.42 2.81
N PHE A 385 13.64 -27.08 2.87
CA PHE A 385 12.32 -26.47 2.93
C PHE A 385 11.55 -27.03 4.13
N LYS A 386 10.90 -26.14 4.90
CA LYS A 386 10.10 -26.52 6.07
C LYS A 386 8.75 -27.15 5.69
N ARG A 387 8.27 -26.87 4.48
CA ARG A 387 7.08 -27.40 3.81
C ARG A 387 7.30 -27.30 2.29
N PRO A 388 6.53 -28.04 1.46
CA PRO A 388 6.51 -27.80 0.02
C PRO A 388 6.10 -26.35 -0.27
N VAL A 389 6.94 -25.60 -1.00
CA VAL A 389 6.62 -24.22 -1.40
C VAL A 389 5.92 -24.23 -2.76
N PRO A 390 4.70 -23.70 -2.90
CA PRO A 390 4.08 -23.48 -4.19
C PRO A 390 4.74 -22.28 -4.90
N MET A 391 5.26 -22.50 -6.09
CA MET A 391 5.83 -21.46 -6.95
C MET A 391 4.80 -21.02 -7.99
N LYS A 392 4.43 -19.73 -8.00
CA LYS A 392 3.46 -19.15 -8.94
C LYS A 392 4.09 -18.85 -10.30
N LEU A 393 3.40 -19.19 -11.39
CA LEU A 393 3.77 -18.83 -12.77
C LEU A 393 2.90 -17.70 -13.32
N ARG A 394 3.49 -16.50 -13.40
CA ARG A 394 2.88 -15.25 -13.86
C ARG A 394 3.21 -14.96 -15.33
N GLY A 395 2.33 -14.22 -16.02
CA GLY A 395 2.52 -13.78 -17.42
C GLY A 395 1.79 -14.61 -18.49
N LEU A 396 1.21 -15.76 -18.12
CA LEU A 396 0.33 -16.54 -18.99
C LEU A 396 -1.09 -15.93 -19.06
N CYS A 397 -1.84 -16.19 -20.14
CA CYS A 397 -3.24 -15.76 -20.25
C CYS A 397 -4.20 -16.67 -19.43
N LYS A 398 -5.48 -16.27 -19.31
CA LYS A 398 -6.49 -17.00 -18.51
C LYS A 398 -6.97 -18.31 -19.18
N GLU A 399 -6.64 -18.50 -20.45
CA GLU A 399 -7.03 -19.67 -21.25
C GLU A 399 -5.86 -20.66 -21.48
N SER A 400 -4.69 -20.40 -20.89
CA SER A 400 -3.48 -21.23 -21.00
C SER A 400 -3.74 -22.67 -20.56
N PHE A 401 -3.13 -23.64 -21.24
CA PHE A 401 -3.15 -25.05 -20.84
C PHE A 401 -2.12 -25.42 -19.75
N PHE A 402 -1.13 -24.56 -19.49
CA PHE A 402 -0.14 -24.78 -18.42
C PHE A 402 -0.69 -24.43 -17.03
N ASP A 403 -0.21 -25.13 -16.01
CA ASP A 403 -0.59 -24.89 -14.60
C ASP A 403 -0.06 -23.52 -14.12
N ARG A 404 -0.61 -23.04 -12.99
CA ARG A 404 -0.20 -21.76 -12.37
C ARG A 404 0.61 -21.91 -11.10
N GLU A 405 0.65 -23.09 -10.50
CA GLU A 405 1.41 -23.38 -9.29
C GLU A 405 2.27 -24.62 -9.54
N TYR A 406 3.54 -24.54 -9.20
CA TYR A 406 4.54 -25.59 -9.38
C TYR A 406 5.23 -25.90 -8.05
N TYR A 407 5.58 -27.16 -7.83
CA TYR A 407 6.30 -27.61 -6.65
C TYR A 407 7.63 -28.24 -7.06
N ILE A 408 8.67 -28.01 -6.27
CA ILE A 408 9.96 -28.69 -6.42
C ILE A 408 9.88 -30.05 -5.72
N TYR A 409 9.82 -31.11 -6.51
CA TYR A 409 10.05 -32.50 -6.07
C TYR A 409 10.52 -33.35 -7.24
N ASP A 410 11.20 -34.45 -6.93
CA ASP A 410 11.94 -35.33 -7.86
C ASP A 410 13.04 -34.64 -8.69
N THR A 411 13.89 -35.44 -9.32
CA THR A 411 15.00 -34.97 -10.15
C THR A 411 15.16 -35.78 -11.43
N ILE A 412 15.38 -35.10 -12.56
CA ILE A 412 15.72 -35.68 -13.86
C ILE A 412 17.02 -35.06 -14.37
N ASN A 413 17.89 -35.84 -15.01
CA ASN A 413 19.18 -35.35 -15.54
C ASN A 413 20.03 -34.57 -14.50
N TYR A 414 20.02 -35.04 -13.24
CA TYR A 414 20.64 -34.41 -12.06
C TYR A 414 20.10 -33.00 -11.67
N ARG A 415 18.90 -32.62 -12.14
CA ARG A 415 18.23 -31.37 -11.77
C ARG A 415 16.80 -31.58 -11.24
N PRO A 416 16.30 -30.71 -10.34
CA PRO A 416 14.92 -30.79 -9.89
C PRO A 416 13.90 -30.59 -11.00
N ILE A 417 12.75 -31.26 -10.85
CA ILE A 417 11.57 -31.06 -11.67
C ILE A 417 10.68 -30.02 -10.99
N PHE A 418 10.16 -29.06 -11.76
CA PHE A 418 9.08 -28.19 -11.31
C PHE A 418 7.76 -28.84 -11.73
N ASN A 419 7.11 -29.50 -10.78
CA ASN A 419 5.88 -30.25 -10.98
C ASN A 419 4.65 -29.34 -10.81
N GLY A 420 3.94 -29.04 -11.90
CA GLY A 420 2.70 -28.26 -11.86
C GLY A 420 1.59 -28.97 -11.08
N ASN A 421 0.67 -28.21 -10.49
CA ASN A 421 -0.37 -28.75 -9.60
C ASN A 421 -1.37 -29.72 -10.26
N SER A 422 -1.51 -29.69 -11.60
CA SER A 422 -2.40 -30.60 -12.35
C SER A 422 -1.73 -31.25 -13.57
N TRP A 423 -1.52 -30.54 -14.67
CA TRP A 423 -1.31 -31.14 -16.02
C TRP A 423 0.07 -30.94 -16.66
N SER A 424 0.95 -30.15 -16.04
CA SER A 424 2.22 -29.71 -16.65
C SER A 424 3.45 -29.96 -15.76
N ARG A 425 4.63 -29.85 -16.39
CA ARG A 425 5.95 -29.92 -15.76
C ARG A 425 6.93 -28.97 -16.46
N ILE A 426 7.91 -28.45 -15.70
CA ILE A 426 9.13 -27.86 -16.26
C ILE A 426 10.29 -28.81 -15.96
N ILE A 427 10.98 -29.28 -17.01
CA ILE A 427 12.12 -30.19 -16.92
C ILE A 427 13.36 -29.62 -17.60
N TRP A 428 14.54 -30.11 -17.21
CA TRP A 428 15.79 -29.82 -17.91
C TRP A 428 15.94 -30.74 -19.12
N ASN A 429 15.79 -30.18 -20.32
CA ASN A 429 15.93 -30.90 -21.59
C ASN A 429 17.33 -30.67 -22.20
N VAL A 430 17.98 -31.76 -22.62
CA VAL A 430 19.30 -31.74 -23.26
C VAL A 430 19.20 -32.53 -24.57
N ASN A 431 19.39 -31.85 -25.69
CA ASN A 431 19.30 -32.46 -27.00
C ASN A 431 20.53 -33.31 -27.30
N GLN A 432 20.41 -34.65 -27.22
CA GLN A 432 21.52 -35.58 -27.47
C GLN A 432 22.13 -35.44 -28.88
N SER A 433 21.38 -34.89 -29.85
CA SER A 433 21.89 -34.64 -31.22
C SER A 433 22.63 -33.31 -31.38
N ALA A 434 22.52 -32.41 -30.40
CA ALA A 434 23.11 -31.07 -30.43
C ALA A 434 23.55 -30.65 -29.02
N PRO A 435 24.81 -30.90 -28.61
CA PRO A 435 25.28 -30.70 -27.22
C PRO A 435 25.23 -29.25 -26.67
N HIS A 436 24.87 -28.28 -27.51
CA HIS A 436 24.68 -26.87 -27.14
C HIS A 436 23.19 -26.45 -27.12
N ASP A 437 22.27 -27.33 -27.52
CA ASP A 437 20.82 -27.14 -27.43
C ASP A 437 20.30 -27.72 -26.10
N TYR A 438 20.52 -26.97 -25.02
CA TYR A 438 20.02 -27.26 -23.69
C TYR A 438 19.06 -26.16 -23.24
N SER A 439 17.93 -26.53 -22.65
CA SER A 439 16.88 -25.57 -22.26
C SER A 439 15.93 -26.15 -21.21
N TRP A 440 15.32 -25.28 -20.41
CA TRP A 440 14.16 -25.67 -19.61
C TRP A 440 12.94 -25.80 -20.53
N LEU A 441 12.26 -26.94 -20.44
CA LEU A 441 11.07 -27.24 -21.23
C LEU A 441 9.87 -27.32 -20.29
N LEU A 442 9.00 -26.33 -20.36
CA LEU A 442 7.64 -26.38 -19.81
C LEU A 442 6.76 -27.13 -20.83
N TYR A 443 6.06 -28.18 -20.43
CA TYR A 443 5.18 -28.94 -21.34
C TYR A 443 3.95 -29.50 -20.61
N GLN A 444 2.90 -29.81 -21.38
CA GLN A 444 1.71 -30.50 -20.89
C GLN A 444 1.90 -32.01 -21.02
N MET A 445 1.65 -32.76 -19.94
CA MET A 445 1.89 -34.21 -19.90
C MET A 445 0.88 -35.01 -20.74
N GLY A 446 -0.29 -34.41 -21.05
CA GLY A 446 -1.35 -35.04 -21.85
C GLY A 446 -1.25 -34.82 -23.36
N ASP A 447 -0.46 -33.82 -23.81
CA ASP A 447 -0.24 -33.52 -25.23
C ASP A 447 1.19 -32.98 -25.44
N PRO A 448 2.11 -33.76 -26.05
CA PRO A 448 3.49 -33.33 -26.28
C PRO A 448 3.65 -32.22 -27.35
N TYR A 449 2.58 -31.84 -28.05
CA TYR A 449 2.60 -30.67 -28.94
C TYR A 449 2.57 -29.34 -28.16
N ILE A 450 2.00 -29.33 -26.95
CA ILE A 450 1.81 -28.15 -26.12
C ILE A 450 3.03 -27.97 -25.21
N GLN A 451 3.96 -27.13 -25.64
CA GLN A 451 5.27 -26.95 -25.00
C GLN A 451 5.79 -25.52 -25.13
N ALA A 452 6.61 -25.11 -24.17
CA ALA A 452 7.24 -23.81 -24.06
C ALA A 452 8.73 -23.97 -23.70
N ARG A 453 9.62 -23.55 -24.60
CA ARG A 453 11.08 -23.64 -24.43
C ARG A 453 11.63 -22.34 -23.86
N MET A 454 12.32 -22.42 -22.73
CA MET A 454 13.02 -21.27 -22.14
C MET A 454 14.21 -20.85 -23.00
N VAL A 455 14.36 -19.54 -23.23
CA VAL A 455 15.51 -18.92 -23.90
C VAL A 455 16.65 -18.78 -22.88
N THR A 456 17.41 -19.87 -22.70
CA THR A 456 18.50 -19.98 -21.71
C THR A 456 19.78 -19.28 -22.18
N SER A 457 20.34 -18.39 -21.35
CA SER A 457 21.63 -17.73 -21.61
C SER A 457 22.85 -18.53 -21.11
N SER A 458 22.64 -19.45 -20.15
CA SER A 458 23.68 -20.28 -19.55
C SER A 458 23.10 -21.56 -18.96
N ILE A 459 23.89 -22.64 -18.97
CA ILE A 459 23.57 -23.90 -18.30
C ILE A 459 23.33 -23.73 -16.77
N LEU A 460 23.81 -22.64 -16.16
CA LEU A 460 23.56 -22.36 -14.74
C LEU A 460 22.18 -21.72 -14.46
N THR A 461 21.45 -21.29 -15.50
CA THR A 461 20.12 -20.67 -15.31
C THR A 461 19.05 -21.69 -14.92
N TYR A 462 18.16 -21.28 -14.04
CA TYR A 462 16.96 -21.98 -13.59
C TYR A 462 15.73 -21.17 -14.04
N PRO A 463 14.52 -21.77 -14.14
CA PRO A 463 13.33 -21.07 -14.63
C PRO A 463 12.72 -20.10 -13.60
N VAL A 464 13.36 -19.95 -12.44
CA VAL A 464 12.96 -19.09 -11.31
C VAL A 464 13.38 -17.64 -11.59
N GLY A 465 12.54 -16.67 -11.23
CA GLY A 465 12.70 -15.28 -11.66
C GLY A 465 12.03 -15.02 -13.02
N LEU A 466 12.50 -14.02 -13.74
CA LEU A 466 11.89 -13.50 -14.98
C LEU A 466 12.64 -13.97 -16.24
N HIS A 467 12.01 -14.83 -17.04
CA HIS A 467 12.63 -15.42 -18.24
C HIS A 467 11.75 -15.35 -19.48
N GLU A 468 12.38 -15.41 -20.66
CA GLU A 468 11.67 -15.52 -21.93
C GLU A 468 11.46 -16.99 -22.34
N PHE A 469 10.25 -17.30 -22.78
CA PHE A 469 9.82 -18.61 -23.25
C PHE A 469 9.25 -18.51 -24.67
N GLU A 470 9.67 -19.43 -25.54
CA GLU A 470 9.09 -19.69 -26.85
C GLU A 470 7.97 -20.73 -26.72
N ILE A 471 6.72 -20.29 -26.82
CA ILE A 471 5.52 -21.10 -26.62
C ILE A 471 4.95 -21.62 -27.94
N ILE A 472 4.59 -22.90 -27.97
CA ILE A 472 4.02 -23.65 -29.09
C ILE A 472 2.79 -24.42 -28.60
N GLY A 473 1.71 -24.43 -29.39
CA GLY A 473 0.48 -25.21 -29.13
C GLY A 473 -0.51 -24.59 -28.13
N ASP A 474 -0.06 -23.71 -27.23
CA ASP A 474 -0.94 -23.05 -26.26
C ASP A 474 -1.89 -22.01 -26.88
N LYS A 475 -3.01 -21.71 -26.20
CA LYS A 475 -4.02 -20.72 -26.64
C LYS A 475 -3.55 -19.28 -26.52
N CYS A 476 -2.55 -18.98 -25.69
CA CYS A 476 -2.19 -17.59 -25.42
C CYS A 476 -1.51 -16.91 -26.64
N PRO A 477 -1.96 -15.71 -27.04
CA PRO A 477 -1.45 -15.06 -28.25
C PRO A 477 0.01 -14.60 -28.09
N GLY A 478 0.84 -14.89 -29.09
CA GLY A 478 2.27 -14.51 -29.16
C GLY A 478 3.21 -15.66 -28.84
N ARG A 479 4.11 -15.97 -29.79
CA ARG A 479 5.08 -17.08 -29.72
C ARG A 479 6.21 -16.87 -28.70
N LEU A 480 6.66 -15.64 -28.49
CA LEU A 480 7.64 -15.30 -27.46
C LEU A 480 6.92 -14.58 -26.31
N LYS A 481 7.14 -15.03 -25.07
CA LYS A 481 6.58 -14.39 -23.86
C LYS A 481 7.61 -14.30 -22.74
N LYS A 482 7.52 -13.24 -21.94
CA LYS A 482 8.13 -13.17 -20.62
C LYS A 482 7.21 -13.82 -19.60
N LEU A 483 7.72 -14.79 -18.85
CA LEU A 483 7.04 -15.44 -17.74
C LEU A 483 7.87 -15.25 -16.47
N LYS A 484 7.22 -15.06 -15.32
CA LYS A 484 7.89 -15.00 -14.01
C LYS A 484 7.47 -16.19 -13.15
N LEU A 485 8.43 -16.99 -12.70
CA LEU A 485 8.19 -18.09 -11.75
C LEU A 485 8.72 -17.67 -10.37
N THR A 486 7.81 -17.50 -9.40
CA THR A 486 8.14 -16.93 -8.09
C THR A 486 7.77 -17.85 -6.93
N SER A 487 8.64 -17.93 -5.92
CA SER A 487 8.39 -18.58 -4.63
C SER A 487 7.92 -17.61 -3.53
N CYS A 488 7.78 -16.32 -3.88
CA CYS A 488 7.54 -15.24 -2.93
C CYS A 488 6.10 -15.23 -2.41
N GLY A 489 5.95 -14.82 -1.14
CA GLY A 489 4.66 -14.79 -0.45
C GLY A 489 3.79 -13.59 -0.83
N GLN A 490 2.60 -13.54 -0.23
CA GLN A 490 1.70 -12.38 -0.35
C GLN A 490 2.39 -11.11 0.20
N ASN A 491 2.24 -9.99 -0.51
CA ASN A 491 2.89 -8.70 -0.23
C ASN A 491 4.44 -8.69 -0.37
N MET A 492 4.99 -9.59 -1.18
CA MET A 492 6.38 -9.56 -1.63
C MET A 492 6.45 -9.25 -3.13
N PHE A 493 7.53 -8.61 -3.56
CA PHE A 493 7.89 -8.48 -4.98
C PHE A 493 9.02 -9.47 -5.31
N THR A 494 8.99 -9.99 -6.54
CA THR A 494 10.02 -10.89 -7.06
C THR A 494 10.94 -10.13 -8.00
N CYS A 495 12.21 -9.96 -7.60
CA CYS A 495 13.28 -9.45 -8.45
C CYS A 495 13.43 -10.31 -9.71
N GLY A 496 14.04 -9.77 -10.77
CA GLY A 496 14.22 -10.48 -12.05
C GLY A 496 15.06 -11.76 -11.94
N ASP A 497 15.99 -11.81 -10.98
CA ASP A 497 16.79 -12.99 -10.64
C ASP A 497 16.04 -14.06 -9.80
N GLY A 498 14.86 -13.72 -9.26
CA GLY A 498 14.07 -14.57 -8.37
C GLY A 498 14.15 -14.25 -6.87
N MET A 499 14.93 -13.26 -6.43
CA MET A 499 14.96 -12.83 -5.03
C MET A 499 13.61 -12.22 -4.59
N CYS A 500 13.21 -12.46 -3.34
CA CYS A 500 11.99 -11.93 -2.75
C CYS A 500 12.29 -10.73 -1.83
N ILE A 501 11.79 -9.54 -2.17
CA ILE A 501 11.80 -8.36 -1.30
C ILE A 501 10.38 -8.02 -0.81
N ASN A 502 10.25 -7.18 0.21
CA ASN A 502 8.93 -6.70 0.62
C ASN A 502 8.37 -5.73 -0.42
N LEU A 503 7.07 -5.76 -0.72
CA LEU A 503 6.48 -4.87 -1.73
C LEU A 503 6.66 -3.37 -1.37
N ASN A 504 6.75 -3.01 -0.09
CA ASN A 504 7.02 -1.62 0.33
C ASN A 504 8.43 -1.12 -0.03
N LEU A 505 9.34 -2.02 -0.45
CA LEU A 505 10.69 -1.71 -0.93
C LEU A 505 10.75 -1.56 -2.46
N ARG A 506 9.64 -1.78 -3.18
CA ARG A 506 9.57 -1.58 -4.62
C ARG A 506 9.19 -0.13 -4.93
N CYS A 507 9.99 0.54 -5.76
CA CYS A 507 9.83 1.96 -6.09
C CYS A 507 10.06 2.88 -4.88
N ASN A 508 11.05 2.55 -4.06
CA ASN A 508 11.41 3.28 -2.83
C ASN A 508 12.58 4.27 -3.01
N LEU A 509 13.23 4.29 -4.19
CA LEU A 509 14.47 5.03 -4.52
C LEU A 509 15.75 4.49 -3.85
N GLU A 510 15.70 3.30 -3.26
CA GLU A 510 16.86 2.54 -2.79
C GLU A 510 17.10 1.33 -3.75
N LEU A 511 18.12 0.50 -3.50
CA LEU A 511 18.44 -0.65 -4.34
C LEU A 511 18.52 -1.91 -3.47
N ASP A 512 17.42 -2.65 -3.40
CA ASP A 512 17.22 -3.84 -2.58
C ASP A 512 17.41 -5.15 -3.38
N CYS A 513 17.14 -5.16 -4.68
CA CYS A 513 17.42 -6.27 -5.60
C CYS A 513 18.88 -6.23 -6.14
N GLU A 514 19.60 -7.37 -6.17
CA GLU A 514 20.95 -7.44 -6.77
C GLU A 514 20.97 -7.14 -8.29
N ASP A 515 19.82 -7.18 -8.97
CA ASP A 515 19.65 -6.84 -10.40
C ASP A 515 19.00 -5.46 -10.65
N HIS A 516 18.70 -4.70 -9.59
CA HIS A 516 18.02 -3.40 -9.62
C HIS A 516 16.62 -3.41 -10.31
N SER A 517 15.91 -4.54 -10.31
CA SER A 517 14.59 -4.68 -10.96
C SER A 517 13.39 -4.18 -10.13
N ASP A 518 13.61 -3.93 -8.85
CA ASP A 518 12.77 -3.18 -7.92
C ASP A 518 12.42 -1.78 -8.45
N GLU A 519 13.43 -1.01 -8.88
CA GLU A 519 13.27 0.37 -9.36
C GLU A 519 12.92 0.48 -10.87
N LEU A 520 12.60 -0.65 -11.52
CA LEU A 520 12.19 -0.67 -12.93
C LEU A 520 10.66 -0.59 -13.11
N ASN A 521 10.25 0.29 -14.02
CA ASN A 521 8.85 0.54 -14.43
C ASN A 521 7.94 1.11 -13.33
N CYS A 522 8.51 1.91 -12.44
CA CYS A 522 7.87 2.57 -11.30
C CYS A 522 6.87 3.70 -11.62
N GLU A 523 6.26 3.69 -12.81
CA GLU A 523 5.18 4.64 -13.15
C GLU A 523 3.93 4.33 -12.31
N SER A 524 3.69 5.13 -11.26
CA SER A 524 2.55 4.95 -10.35
C SER A 524 1.19 5.21 -10.99
N LEU A 525 1.11 5.72 -12.24
CA LEU A 525 -0.12 5.98 -12.98
C LEU A 525 -0.19 5.20 -14.29
N ILE A 526 -1.27 4.44 -14.49
CA ILE A 526 -1.60 3.76 -15.74
C ILE A 526 -2.75 4.49 -16.45
N ILE A 527 -2.50 4.88 -17.69
CA ILE A 527 -3.47 5.50 -18.58
C ILE A 527 -3.92 4.45 -19.63
N PRO A 528 -5.20 4.05 -19.67
CA PRO A 528 -5.62 2.98 -20.59
C PRO A 528 -5.65 3.45 -22.06
N PRO A 529 -5.49 2.53 -23.02
CA PRO A 529 -5.57 2.84 -24.44
C PRO A 529 -6.94 3.46 -24.79
N GLY A 530 -6.90 4.63 -25.44
CA GLY A 530 -8.11 5.39 -25.79
C GLY A 530 -8.55 6.45 -24.76
N TYR A 531 -7.81 6.65 -23.67
CA TYR A 531 -8.01 7.81 -22.77
C TYR A 531 -7.94 9.14 -23.54
N LYS A 532 -8.80 10.10 -23.18
CA LYS A 532 -8.91 11.40 -23.85
C LYS A 532 -8.82 12.54 -22.84
N LYS A 533 -7.64 13.15 -22.69
CA LYS A 533 -7.39 14.25 -21.72
C LYS A 533 -8.25 15.52 -21.89
N ARG A 534 -8.97 15.65 -23.01
CA ARG A 534 -9.95 16.73 -23.26
C ARG A 534 -11.37 16.43 -22.74
N LEU A 535 -11.63 15.23 -22.22
CA LEU A 535 -12.92 14.83 -21.67
C LEU A 535 -12.81 14.67 -20.15
N PRO A 536 -13.73 15.27 -19.36
CA PRO A 536 -13.74 15.09 -17.92
C PRO A 536 -14.03 13.63 -17.54
N PRO A 537 -13.78 13.24 -16.27
CA PRO A 537 -14.15 11.93 -15.75
C PRO A 537 -15.62 11.59 -16.06
N PRO A 538 -15.91 10.37 -16.52
CA PRO A 538 -17.28 9.97 -16.81
C PRO A 538 -18.09 9.88 -15.51
N LYS A 539 -19.37 10.24 -15.59
CA LYS A 539 -20.29 10.23 -14.44
C LYS A 539 -20.34 8.84 -13.82
N VAL A 540 -20.00 8.74 -12.53
CA VAL A 540 -19.99 7.46 -11.80
C VAL A 540 -21.39 6.87 -11.68
N ASN A 541 -22.40 7.74 -11.48
CA ASN A 541 -23.83 7.43 -11.58
C ASN A 541 -24.45 8.43 -12.58
N SER A 542 -25.43 8.03 -13.39
CA SER A 542 -25.99 8.85 -14.49
C SER A 542 -26.42 10.27 -14.10
N TYR A 543 -26.81 10.47 -12.84
CA TYR A 543 -27.32 11.73 -12.31
C TYR A 543 -26.24 12.66 -11.72
N THR A 544 -25.07 12.16 -11.33
CA THR A 544 -24.05 12.98 -10.64
C THR A 544 -22.98 13.53 -11.61
N PRO A 545 -22.68 14.84 -11.60
CA PRO A 545 -21.53 15.40 -12.31
C PRO A 545 -20.21 14.99 -11.62
N ALA A 546 -19.08 15.21 -12.29
CA ALA A 546 -17.76 15.00 -11.70
C ALA A 546 -17.48 16.10 -10.65
N SER A 547 -17.33 15.69 -9.38
CA SER A 547 -16.99 16.60 -8.29
C SER A 547 -15.48 16.88 -8.27
N VAL A 548 -15.12 18.16 -8.35
CA VAL A 548 -13.77 18.67 -8.11
C VAL A 548 -13.79 19.37 -6.76
N PHE A 549 -13.02 18.86 -5.82
CA PHE A 549 -12.79 19.53 -4.54
C PHE A 549 -11.61 20.48 -4.68
N ILE A 550 -11.74 21.67 -4.11
CA ILE A 550 -10.72 22.73 -4.15
C ILE A 550 -10.45 23.17 -2.72
N ASP A 551 -9.17 23.22 -2.36
CA ASP A 551 -8.66 23.81 -1.13
C ASP A 551 -7.76 24.98 -1.53
N CYS A 552 -7.95 26.14 -0.89
CA CYS A 552 -7.26 27.39 -1.24
C CYS A 552 -6.60 28.00 0.00
N ASP A 553 -5.27 27.94 0.07
CA ASP A 553 -4.51 28.61 1.12
C ASP A 553 -3.90 29.91 0.60
N ILE A 554 -4.14 31.01 1.32
CA ILE A 554 -3.53 32.31 1.03
C ILE A 554 -2.27 32.43 1.90
N VAL A 555 -1.10 32.28 1.28
CA VAL A 555 0.18 32.22 1.98
C VAL A 555 0.60 33.60 2.46
N LEU A 556 0.46 34.63 1.62
CA LEU A 556 0.72 36.03 1.98
C LEU A 556 0.10 37.00 0.97
N VAL A 557 -0.16 38.23 1.38
CA VAL A 557 -0.49 39.35 0.48
C VAL A 557 0.78 40.17 0.26
N ARG A 558 1.28 40.24 -0.98
CA ARG A 558 2.53 40.92 -1.36
C ARG A 558 2.38 42.44 -1.38
N LYS A 559 1.29 42.92 -1.99
CA LYS A 559 1.05 44.35 -2.23
C LYS A 559 -0.45 44.62 -2.33
N LEU A 560 -0.91 45.69 -1.70
CA LEU A 560 -2.15 46.37 -2.05
C LEU A 560 -1.81 47.62 -2.87
N ASP A 561 -2.50 47.85 -3.98
CA ASP A 561 -2.28 48.99 -4.86
C ASP A 561 -3.58 49.78 -5.03
N LEU A 562 -3.77 50.75 -4.12
CA LEU A 562 -4.95 51.62 -4.09
C LEU A 562 -5.07 52.50 -5.34
N LEU A 563 -3.95 52.82 -6.01
CA LEU A 563 -3.94 53.68 -7.20
C LEU A 563 -4.43 52.93 -8.44
N ASN A 564 -4.02 51.66 -8.59
CA ASN A 564 -4.38 50.81 -9.71
C ASN A 564 -5.57 49.88 -9.44
N SER A 565 -6.21 49.99 -8.27
CA SER A 565 -7.32 49.13 -7.82
C SER A 565 -6.99 47.63 -7.84
N GLN A 566 -5.79 47.27 -7.35
CA GLN A 566 -5.25 45.91 -7.43
C GLN A 566 -4.78 45.35 -6.09
N ILE A 567 -4.84 44.03 -5.96
CA ILE A 567 -4.24 43.25 -4.88
C ILE A 567 -3.38 42.13 -5.47
N THR A 568 -2.16 41.98 -4.94
CA THR A 568 -1.23 40.91 -5.33
C THR A 568 -0.93 40.03 -4.12
N MET A 569 -1.10 38.71 -4.28
CA MET A 569 -0.99 37.71 -3.21
C MET A 569 -0.40 36.40 -3.72
N ASP A 570 0.17 35.61 -2.81
CA ASP A 570 0.60 34.24 -3.09
C ASP A 570 -0.43 33.25 -2.55
N VAL A 571 -0.83 32.30 -3.39
CA VAL A 571 -1.84 31.28 -3.08
C VAL A 571 -1.37 29.89 -3.47
N VAL A 572 -1.72 28.90 -2.64
CA VAL A 572 -1.62 27.47 -2.98
C VAL A 572 -3.01 26.96 -3.27
N ILE A 573 -3.24 26.50 -4.51
CA ILE A 573 -4.52 25.96 -4.95
C ILE A 573 -4.38 24.47 -5.19
N LYS A 574 -4.87 23.70 -4.22
CA LYS A 574 -4.91 22.24 -4.22
C LYS A 574 -6.26 21.76 -4.75
N ARG A 575 -6.24 20.80 -5.66
CA ARG A 575 -7.43 20.26 -6.35
C ARG A 575 -7.44 18.75 -6.24
N THR A 576 -8.58 18.18 -5.84
CA THR A 576 -8.75 16.73 -5.68
C THR A 576 -9.95 16.27 -6.51
N TRP A 577 -9.75 15.26 -7.36
CA TRP A 577 -10.82 14.68 -8.20
C TRP A 577 -10.61 13.18 -8.38
N TYR A 578 -11.68 12.48 -8.73
CA TYR A 578 -11.68 11.05 -9.02
C TYR A 578 -11.82 10.86 -10.54
N ASP A 579 -11.05 9.94 -11.12
CA ASP A 579 -11.15 9.56 -12.52
C ASP A 579 -11.24 8.04 -12.66
N SER A 580 -12.46 7.54 -12.82
CA SER A 580 -12.78 6.12 -12.94
C SER A 580 -12.19 5.42 -14.17
N ARG A 581 -11.51 6.17 -15.07
CA ARG A 581 -10.76 5.65 -16.21
C ARG A 581 -9.30 5.31 -15.85
N LEU A 582 -8.77 5.83 -14.76
CA LEU A 582 -7.37 5.68 -14.38
C LEU A 582 -7.16 4.54 -13.40
N TYR A 583 -5.96 3.95 -13.44
CA TYR A 583 -5.49 2.97 -12.47
C TYR A 583 -4.11 3.42 -11.97
N TYR A 584 -3.75 3.04 -10.75
CA TYR A 584 -2.44 3.31 -10.18
C TYR A 584 -1.73 2.02 -9.81
N LYS A 585 -0.40 2.04 -9.82
CA LYS A 585 0.46 0.99 -9.25
C LYS A 585 0.98 1.43 -7.89
N ASN A 586 1.17 0.47 -6.98
CA ASN A 586 2.05 0.56 -5.82
C ASN A 586 1.89 1.85 -4.99
N LEU A 587 0.66 2.35 -4.81
CA LEU A 587 0.41 3.59 -4.07
C LEU A 587 0.87 3.45 -2.62
N HIS A 588 1.89 4.22 -2.26
CA HIS A 588 2.44 4.27 -0.92
C HIS A 588 1.58 5.17 0.01
N PRO A 589 1.58 4.96 1.34
CA PRO A 589 0.92 5.86 2.29
C PRO A 589 1.53 7.27 2.35
N ASP A 590 2.82 7.43 2.01
CA ASP A 590 3.39 8.76 1.76
C ASP A 590 3.08 9.21 0.33
N ASN A 591 2.48 10.40 0.22
CA ASN A 591 2.14 11.05 -1.03
C ASN A 591 3.38 11.46 -1.85
N ASN A 592 4.53 11.68 -1.20
CA ASN A 592 5.76 12.12 -1.89
C ASN A 592 6.27 11.07 -2.90
N LEU A 593 6.14 9.77 -2.57
CA LEU A 593 6.53 8.67 -3.45
C LEU A 593 5.50 8.37 -4.55
N ASN A 594 4.28 8.94 -4.45
CA ASN A 594 3.22 8.78 -5.45
C ASN A 594 3.23 9.90 -6.52
N GLN A 595 4.36 10.61 -6.70
CA GLN A 595 4.44 11.74 -7.64
C GLN A 595 4.28 11.28 -9.10
N ILE A 596 3.49 12.02 -9.87
CA ILE A 596 3.15 11.73 -11.27
C ILE A 596 3.70 12.84 -12.16
N ASP A 597 4.85 12.60 -12.79
CA ASP A 597 5.48 13.57 -13.69
C ASP A 597 4.73 13.73 -15.03
N THR A 598 3.98 12.71 -15.45
CA THR A 598 3.25 12.66 -16.74
C THR A 598 1.93 13.45 -16.74
N MET A 599 1.85 14.57 -15.99
CA MET A 599 0.65 15.40 -15.86
C MET A 599 0.02 15.77 -17.21
N ASP A 600 0.83 16.08 -18.22
CA ASP A 600 0.38 16.48 -19.55
C ASP A 600 -0.39 15.38 -20.31
N SER A 601 -0.35 14.12 -19.88
CA SER A 601 -1.13 13.04 -20.50
C SER A 601 -2.56 12.92 -19.94
N VAL A 602 -2.85 13.59 -18.81
CA VAL A 602 -4.04 13.35 -17.98
C VAL A 602 -5.04 14.51 -18.09
N TRP A 603 -6.34 14.25 -17.88
CA TRP A 603 -7.30 15.34 -17.65
C TRP A 603 -7.09 15.91 -16.24
N TYR A 604 -7.00 17.24 -16.13
CA TYR A 604 -7.00 17.94 -14.85
C TYR A 604 -8.04 19.08 -14.87
N PRO A 605 -8.60 19.46 -13.70
CA PRO A 605 -9.50 20.59 -13.59
C PRO A 605 -8.69 21.90 -13.64
N ASP A 606 -8.65 22.52 -14.83
CA ASP A 606 -8.06 23.84 -15.01
C ASP A 606 -9.01 24.93 -14.52
N VAL A 607 -8.49 25.84 -13.70
CA VAL A 607 -9.29 26.80 -12.92
C VAL A 607 -8.96 28.22 -13.34
N THR A 608 -9.98 28.94 -13.80
CA THR A 608 -9.90 30.36 -14.14
C THR A 608 -10.22 31.17 -12.89
N MET A 609 -9.38 32.15 -12.57
CA MET A 609 -9.54 33.08 -11.45
C MET A 609 -9.91 34.48 -11.96
N LEU A 610 -10.84 35.16 -11.30
CA LEU A 610 -11.32 36.51 -11.61
C LEU A 610 -11.31 37.41 -10.37
N GLY A 611 -11.12 38.72 -10.58
CA GLY A 611 -11.24 39.76 -9.54
C GLY A 611 -12.66 40.31 -9.34
N SER A 612 -12.79 41.35 -8.51
CA SER A 612 -14.08 42.02 -8.19
C SER A 612 -14.83 42.59 -9.40
N ASP A 613 -14.12 42.92 -10.49
CA ASP A 613 -14.69 43.43 -11.75
C ASP A 613 -14.99 42.33 -12.79
N TYR A 614 -14.82 41.06 -12.41
CA TYR A 614 -14.83 39.87 -13.27
C TYR A 614 -13.75 39.85 -14.38
N SER A 615 -12.72 40.70 -14.31
CA SER A 615 -11.51 40.55 -15.14
C SER A 615 -10.71 39.32 -14.73
N GLN A 616 -9.98 38.73 -15.67
CA GLN A 616 -9.16 37.55 -15.41
C GLN A 616 -7.88 37.90 -14.66
N ALA A 617 -7.58 37.14 -13.61
CA ALA A 617 -6.35 37.28 -12.83
C ALA A 617 -5.11 37.07 -13.70
N THR A 618 -4.14 37.99 -13.61
CA THR A 618 -2.77 37.73 -14.09
C THR A 618 -2.02 36.95 -13.03
N TYR A 619 -1.32 35.88 -13.42
CA TYR A 619 -0.63 35.00 -12.48
C TYR A 619 0.76 34.59 -12.95
N VAL A 620 1.63 34.28 -11.98
CA VAL A 620 2.92 33.60 -12.17
C VAL A 620 2.86 32.28 -11.42
N LEU A 621 3.18 31.18 -12.10
CA LEU A 621 3.22 29.84 -11.55
C LEU A 621 4.65 29.53 -11.07
N HIS A 622 4.82 29.17 -9.80
CA HIS A 622 6.13 28.84 -9.22
C HIS A 622 6.38 27.33 -9.18
N ARG A 623 5.38 26.56 -8.75
CA ARG A 623 5.49 25.10 -8.57
C ARG A 623 4.21 24.39 -8.98
N THR A 624 4.34 23.17 -9.50
CA THR A 624 3.26 22.21 -9.69
C THR A 624 3.69 20.88 -9.07
N ALA A 625 2.79 20.20 -8.37
CA ALA A 625 2.95 18.81 -7.94
C ALA A 625 1.65 18.05 -8.21
N VAL A 626 1.75 16.79 -8.66
CA VAL A 626 0.63 15.89 -8.90
C VAL A 626 0.95 14.54 -8.29
N TRP A 627 -0.02 13.93 -7.60
CA TRP A 627 0.13 12.59 -7.04
C TRP A 627 -1.20 11.83 -6.95
N GLY A 628 -1.11 10.51 -6.86
CA GLY A 628 -2.23 9.65 -6.47
C GLY A 628 -2.33 9.56 -4.95
N GLN A 629 -3.53 9.78 -4.38
CA GLN A 629 -3.74 9.64 -2.94
C GLN A 629 -4.36 8.28 -2.61
N LEU A 630 -3.69 7.49 -1.76
CA LEU A 630 -4.22 6.23 -1.23
C LEU A 630 -5.38 6.48 -0.25
N THR A 631 -6.55 5.93 -0.54
CA THR A 631 -7.77 6.04 0.28
C THR A 631 -8.60 4.74 0.36
N ALA A 632 -8.35 3.76 -0.51
CA ALA A 632 -9.08 2.50 -0.57
C ALA A 632 -8.14 1.30 -0.77
N SER A 633 -8.64 0.10 -0.47
CA SER A 633 -7.91 -1.17 -0.67
C SER A 633 -7.53 -1.41 -2.14
N PRO A 634 -6.54 -2.27 -2.40
CA PRO A 634 -6.23 -2.74 -3.75
C PRO A 634 -7.39 -3.40 -4.48
N LEU A 635 -7.21 -3.56 -5.79
CA LEU A 635 -7.90 -4.57 -6.60
C LEU A 635 -7.29 -5.97 -6.32
N PRO A 636 -8.00 -7.06 -6.63
CA PRO A 636 -7.43 -8.40 -6.60
C PRO A 636 -6.21 -8.54 -7.52
N ASP A 637 -5.25 -9.37 -7.10
CA ASP A 637 -4.08 -9.76 -7.92
C ASP A 637 -4.53 -10.48 -9.20
N ASP A 638 -3.78 -10.31 -10.29
CA ASP A 638 -4.04 -10.94 -11.59
C ASP A 638 -2.77 -11.58 -12.13
N ASP A 639 -2.65 -12.90 -11.97
CA ASP A 639 -1.50 -13.71 -12.44
C ASP A 639 -1.30 -13.69 -13.98
N GLN A 640 -2.11 -12.94 -14.74
CA GLN A 640 -1.77 -12.56 -16.12
C GLN A 640 -0.63 -11.54 -16.20
N LEU A 641 -0.44 -10.73 -15.16
CA LEU A 641 0.56 -9.68 -15.12
C LEU A 641 1.87 -10.24 -14.57
N ILE A 642 2.97 -9.95 -15.28
CA ILE A 642 4.30 -10.49 -14.99
C ILE A 642 4.76 -10.11 -13.59
N ASP A 643 4.56 -8.84 -13.24
CA ASP A 643 4.96 -8.28 -11.95
C ASP A 643 3.84 -8.38 -10.91
N GLU A 644 4.26 -8.47 -9.66
CA GLU A 644 3.47 -8.47 -8.43
C GLU A 644 3.03 -7.06 -8.01
N ASP A 645 2.96 -6.13 -8.98
CA ASP A 645 2.48 -4.76 -8.76
C ASP A 645 1.04 -4.78 -8.21
N VAL A 646 0.77 -3.93 -7.24
CA VAL A 646 -0.55 -3.84 -6.60
C VAL A 646 -1.34 -2.69 -7.22
N PHE A 647 -2.49 -3.04 -7.80
CA PHE A 647 -3.30 -2.14 -8.61
C PHE A 647 -4.41 -1.46 -7.81
N TYR A 648 -4.56 -0.15 -7.99
CA TYR A 648 -5.57 0.67 -7.33
C TYR A 648 -6.44 1.39 -8.38
N SER A 649 -7.75 1.51 -8.14
CA SER A 649 -8.66 2.18 -9.09
C SER A 649 -8.83 3.68 -8.81
N GLY A 650 -8.69 4.51 -9.86
CA GLY A 650 -9.01 5.94 -9.87
C GLY A 650 -10.48 6.29 -9.65
N LYS A 651 -11.37 5.29 -9.63
CA LYS A 651 -12.77 5.44 -9.21
C LYS A 651 -12.89 5.76 -7.72
N VAL A 652 -11.96 5.28 -6.89
CA VAL A 652 -12.02 5.35 -5.43
C VAL A 652 -10.79 5.99 -4.77
N ASN A 653 -9.65 6.04 -5.46
CA ASN A 653 -8.43 6.76 -5.04
C ASN A 653 -8.29 8.02 -5.93
N PRO A 654 -8.30 9.24 -5.36
CA PRO A 654 -8.31 10.46 -6.17
C PRO A 654 -6.91 10.88 -6.63
N LEU A 655 -6.87 11.64 -7.72
CA LEU A 655 -5.73 12.48 -8.08
C LEU A 655 -5.76 13.77 -7.27
N VAL A 656 -4.57 14.24 -6.90
CA VAL A 656 -4.36 15.53 -6.25
C VAL A 656 -3.39 16.35 -7.10
N LEU A 657 -3.75 17.62 -7.36
CA LEU A 657 -2.95 18.61 -8.08
C LEU A 657 -2.79 19.85 -7.22
N GLU A 658 -1.56 20.14 -6.82
CA GLU A 658 -1.19 21.33 -6.06
C GLU A 658 -0.41 22.28 -6.96
N ARG A 659 -0.74 23.58 -6.91
CA ARG A 659 0.00 24.64 -7.60
C ARG A 659 0.17 25.86 -6.72
N GLU A 660 1.40 26.39 -6.73
CA GLU A 660 1.80 27.61 -6.04
C GLU A 660 1.81 28.77 -7.05
N PHE A 661 1.01 29.81 -6.82
CA PHE A 661 0.87 30.96 -7.71
C PHE A 661 1.12 32.28 -6.96
N THR A 662 1.80 33.24 -7.59
CA THR A 662 1.55 34.67 -7.30
C THR A 662 0.44 35.13 -8.23
N ILE A 663 -0.66 35.65 -7.70
CA ILE A 663 -1.78 36.19 -8.46
C ILE A 663 -1.94 37.70 -8.21
N THR A 664 -2.33 38.44 -9.24
CA THR A 664 -2.80 39.82 -9.14
C THR A 664 -4.24 39.88 -9.62
N LEU A 665 -5.10 40.47 -8.79
CA LEU A 665 -6.53 40.60 -8.98
C LEU A 665 -6.92 42.09 -8.93
N MET A 666 -7.93 42.48 -9.70
CA MET A 666 -8.61 43.76 -9.51
C MET A 666 -9.49 43.68 -8.25
N CYS A 667 -9.44 44.73 -7.42
CA CYS A 667 -10.22 44.86 -6.19
C CYS A 667 -10.86 46.25 -6.11
N THR A 668 -12.15 46.30 -5.85
CA THR A 668 -12.94 47.54 -5.74
C THR A 668 -12.85 48.11 -4.33
N PHE A 669 -12.11 49.21 -4.16
CA PHE A 669 -11.92 49.86 -2.86
C PHE A 669 -12.97 50.94 -2.56
N ASP A 670 -13.51 50.96 -1.33
CA ASP A 670 -14.30 52.09 -0.82
C ASP A 670 -13.50 52.90 0.22
N LEU A 671 -13.02 54.06 -0.21
CA LEU A 671 -12.23 54.97 0.63
C LEU A 671 -13.06 56.08 1.31
N THR A 672 -14.38 55.92 1.46
CA THR A 672 -15.26 56.93 2.11
C THR A 672 -14.82 57.22 3.55
N LEU A 673 -14.64 56.18 4.37
CA LEU A 673 -14.24 56.28 5.79
C LEU A 673 -12.71 56.39 6.01
N TYR A 674 -11.92 56.45 4.93
CA TYR A 674 -10.46 56.40 5.00
C TYR A 674 -9.87 57.50 5.91
N PRO A 675 -8.94 57.17 6.85
CA PRO A 675 -8.21 55.90 6.99
C PRO A 675 -8.83 54.89 7.98
N PHE A 676 -10.08 55.07 8.40
CA PHE A 676 -10.79 54.17 9.32
C PHE A 676 -11.64 53.14 8.58
N ASP A 677 -11.14 52.68 7.43
CA ASP A 677 -11.83 51.86 6.45
C ASP A 677 -11.48 50.36 6.54
N SER A 678 -12.41 49.53 6.07
CA SER A 678 -12.22 48.10 5.82
C SER A 678 -12.49 47.81 4.35
N GLN A 679 -11.57 47.12 3.68
CA GLN A 679 -11.65 46.81 2.26
C GLN A 679 -12.05 45.36 2.02
N HIS A 680 -12.88 45.12 1.01
CA HIS A 680 -13.46 43.83 0.69
C HIS A 680 -13.03 43.38 -0.72
N CYS A 681 -11.95 42.61 -0.81
CA CYS A 681 -11.45 42.11 -2.09
C CYS A 681 -12.06 40.74 -2.42
N GLN A 682 -12.65 40.62 -3.62
CA GLN A 682 -13.31 39.41 -4.07
C GLN A 682 -12.42 38.64 -5.06
N MET A 683 -12.37 37.31 -4.88
CA MET A 683 -11.74 36.36 -5.78
C MET A 683 -12.76 35.29 -6.17
N VAL A 684 -13.13 35.25 -7.44
CA VAL A 684 -14.02 34.23 -8.00
C VAL A 684 -13.19 33.23 -8.79
N PHE A 685 -13.43 31.93 -8.60
CA PHE A 685 -12.80 30.90 -9.42
C PHE A 685 -13.76 29.80 -9.86
N TYR A 686 -13.56 29.29 -11.07
CA TYR A 686 -14.42 28.30 -11.70
C TYR A 686 -13.64 27.45 -12.72
N VAL A 687 -14.14 26.26 -13.04
CA VAL A 687 -13.51 25.40 -14.07
C VAL A 687 -13.95 25.90 -15.45
N GLY A 688 -13.03 26.52 -16.19
CA GLY A 688 -13.36 27.33 -17.36
C GLY A 688 -14.04 26.59 -18.51
N ALA A 689 -13.74 25.30 -18.68
CA ALA A 689 -14.09 24.51 -19.87
C ALA A 689 -15.46 23.81 -19.83
N TYR A 690 -16.14 23.71 -18.68
CA TYR A 690 -17.32 22.85 -18.51
C TYR A 690 -18.47 23.53 -17.76
N THR A 691 -19.72 23.19 -18.12
CA THR A 691 -20.93 23.60 -17.41
C THR A 691 -21.19 22.72 -16.18
N GLN A 692 -22.00 23.21 -15.23
CA GLN A 692 -22.37 22.49 -13.99
C GLN A 692 -22.95 21.07 -14.20
N GLN A 693 -23.53 20.78 -15.37
CA GLN A 693 -24.04 19.45 -15.74
C GLN A 693 -22.96 18.37 -15.88
N TYR A 694 -21.68 18.76 -16.04
CA TYR A 694 -20.54 17.85 -16.22
C TYR A 694 -19.55 17.92 -15.07
N VAL A 695 -19.22 19.13 -14.59
CA VAL A 695 -18.25 19.36 -13.50
C VAL A 695 -18.84 20.30 -12.47
N VAL A 696 -18.76 19.92 -11.19
CA VAL A 696 -19.14 20.77 -10.05
C VAL A 696 -17.93 20.98 -9.15
N THR A 697 -17.74 22.22 -8.71
CA THR A 697 -16.63 22.68 -7.87
C THR A 697 -17.10 22.86 -6.44
N SER A 698 -16.57 22.07 -5.49
CA SER A 698 -16.80 22.30 -4.06
C SER A 698 -15.54 22.85 -3.43
N LEU A 699 -15.64 24.03 -2.81
CA LEU A 699 -14.63 24.51 -1.89
C LEU A 699 -14.71 23.68 -0.60
N LYS A 700 -13.57 23.20 -0.11
CA LYS A 700 -13.45 22.47 1.16
C LYS A 700 -12.98 23.44 2.24
N ASN A 701 -11.72 23.83 2.20
CA ASN A 701 -11.13 24.81 3.12
C ASN A 701 -10.67 26.08 2.39
N VAL A 702 -10.78 27.20 3.09
CA VAL A 702 -10.04 28.44 2.79
C VAL A 702 -9.22 28.79 4.03
N THR A 703 -7.92 28.94 3.87
CA THR A 703 -7.00 29.26 4.98
C THR A 703 -6.12 30.47 4.67
N PHE A 704 -5.49 30.99 5.73
CA PHE A 704 -4.47 32.03 5.64
C PHE A 704 -3.31 31.62 6.55
N SER A 705 -2.29 30.98 5.96
CA SER A 705 -1.11 30.50 6.71
C SER A 705 -0.12 31.60 7.07
N GLY A 706 -0.17 32.76 6.41
CA GLY A 706 0.76 33.87 6.63
C GLY A 706 0.51 34.72 7.86
N ASN A 707 1.39 35.71 8.06
CA ASN A 707 1.13 36.79 9.02
C ASN A 707 -0.05 37.66 8.52
N ARG A 708 -1.14 37.70 9.30
CA ARG A 708 -2.32 38.51 9.00
C ARG A 708 -2.11 40.02 9.16
N GLN A 709 -1.03 40.46 9.82
CA GLN A 709 -0.65 41.88 9.88
C GLN A 709 0.31 42.20 8.72
N LEU A 710 -0.15 43.02 7.78
CA LEU A 710 0.67 43.66 6.75
C LEU A 710 1.24 44.98 7.31
N LEU A 711 1.91 45.76 6.45
CA LEU A 711 2.46 47.07 6.81
C LEU A 711 1.38 48.15 7.02
N GLU A 712 0.36 48.17 6.15
CA GLU A 712 -0.70 49.20 6.12
C GLU A 712 -2.10 48.66 6.46
N TYR A 713 -2.29 47.34 6.37
CA TYR A 713 -3.59 46.68 6.56
C TYR A 713 -3.45 45.41 7.40
N ARG A 714 -4.58 44.88 7.89
CA ARG A 714 -4.66 43.58 8.55
C ARG A 714 -5.79 42.75 7.96
N VAL A 715 -5.51 41.49 7.62
CA VAL A 715 -6.54 40.51 7.26
C VAL A 715 -7.35 40.17 8.51
N THR A 716 -8.63 40.52 8.50
CA THR A 716 -9.58 40.23 9.59
C THR A 716 -10.26 38.89 9.34
N SER A 717 -11.09 38.82 8.29
CA SER A 717 -11.92 37.67 7.95
C SER A 717 -11.67 37.12 6.54
N LEU A 718 -12.05 35.86 6.34
CA LEU A 718 -12.14 35.20 5.05
C LEU A 718 -13.54 34.59 4.95
N LYS A 719 -14.34 35.06 4.01
CA LYS A 719 -15.71 34.57 3.77
C LYS A 719 -15.71 33.80 2.45
N HIS A 720 -16.51 32.75 2.32
CA HIS A 720 -16.61 32.00 1.07
C HIS A 720 -18.04 31.51 0.81
N GLN A 721 -18.42 31.43 -0.46
CA GLN A 721 -19.74 30.98 -0.91
C GLN A 721 -19.68 30.34 -2.31
N PRO A 722 -20.52 29.33 -2.61
CA PRO A 722 -20.64 28.78 -3.96
C PRO A 722 -21.27 29.81 -4.91
N LEU A 723 -20.81 29.85 -6.16
CA LEU A 723 -21.28 30.79 -7.18
C LEU A 723 -21.59 30.07 -8.50
N LEU A 724 -22.74 30.39 -9.11
CA LEU A 724 -23.06 29.94 -10.46
C LEU A 724 -22.76 31.05 -11.48
N TYR A 725 -21.60 30.98 -12.14
CA TYR A 725 -21.18 31.96 -13.14
C TYR A 725 -21.35 31.41 -14.55
N GLN A 726 -22.17 32.06 -15.40
CA GLN A 726 -22.42 31.65 -16.79
C GLN A 726 -22.77 30.15 -16.97
N ASN A 727 -23.62 29.58 -16.09
CA ASN A 727 -23.98 28.14 -16.07
C ASN A 727 -22.79 27.18 -15.80
N LYS A 728 -21.69 27.70 -15.26
CA LYS A 728 -20.53 26.95 -14.77
C LYS A 728 -20.50 27.00 -13.25
N SER A 729 -20.12 25.89 -12.62
CA SER A 729 -19.89 25.85 -11.19
C SER A 729 -18.62 26.62 -10.84
N GLY A 730 -18.73 27.53 -9.88
CA GLY A 730 -17.62 28.30 -9.33
C GLY A 730 -17.77 28.53 -7.83
N GLN A 731 -16.83 29.27 -7.28
CA GLN A 731 -16.69 29.58 -5.87
C GLN A 731 -16.23 31.04 -5.73
N HIS A 732 -16.73 31.74 -4.73
CA HIS A 732 -16.42 33.14 -4.44
C HIS A 732 -15.81 33.23 -3.05
N ILE A 733 -14.57 33.70 -2.96
CA ILE A 733 -13.87 34.04 -1.72
C ILE A 733 -13.85 35.56 -1.58
N GLU A 734 -14.09 36.06 -0.38
CA GLU A 734 -13.97 37.47 -0.01
C GLU A 734 -12.93 37.61 1.11
N ILE A 735 -11.99 38.53 0.90
CA ILE A 735 -10.88 38.83 1.79
C ILE A 735 -11.13 40.20 2.40
N GLU A 736 -11.24 40.24 3.72
CA GLU A 736 -11.53 41.46 4.48
C GLU A 736 -10.23 42.04 5.07
N LEU A 737 -9.97 43.31 4.79
CA LEU A 737 -8.71 44.02 5.06
C LEU A 737 -8.98 45.34 5.82
N ALA A 738 -8.78 45.34 7.13
CA ALA A 738 -8.91 46.56 7.95
C ALA A 738 -7.65 47.43 7.89
N ASN A 739 -7.80 48.75 7.77
CA ASN A 739 -6.70 49.71 7.69
C ASN A 739 -6.00 49.93 9.05
N LEU A 740 -4.66 49.98 9.07
CA LEU A 740 -3.84 50.26 10.25
C LEU A 740 -3.68 51.76 10.48
N TYR A 741 -4.79 52.43 10.78
CA TYR A 741 -4.94 53.89 10.86
C TYR A 741 -3.94 54.65 11.78
N GLY A 742 -3.23 53.97 12.68
CA GLY A 742 -2.28 54.57 13.63
C GLY A 742 -1.11 55.32 12.96
N TYR A 743 -0.69 54.90 11.76
CA TYR A 743 0.30 55.64 10.97
C TYR A 743 -0.25 57.02 10.57
N TYR A 744 -1.49 57.09 10.07
CA TYR A 744 -2.11 58.35 9.66
C TYR A 744 -2.44 59.26 10.86
N ILE A 745 -2.80 58.71 12.02
CA ILE A 745 -2.97 59.52 13.24
C ILE A 745 -1.66 60.26 13.59
N SER A 746 -0.53 59.56 13.61
CA SER A 746 0.76 60.17 13.98
C SER A 746 1.37 61.03 12.85
N GLY A 747 1.21 60.66 11.58
CA GLY A 747 1.75 61.39 10.43
C GLY A 747 0.89 62.55 9.90
N ALA A 748 -0.43 62.55 10.13
CA ALA A 748 -1.35 63.55 9.58
C ALA A 748 -2.17 64.28 10.66
N TYR A 749 -2.90 63.56 11.52
CA TYR A 749 -3.80 64.20 12.49
C TYR A 749 -3.04 64.99 13.57
N VAL A 750 -1.96 64.43 14.14
CA VAL A 750 -1.17 65.12 15.16
C VAL A 750 -0.45 66.38 14.61
N PRO A 751 0.28 66.35 13.48
CA PRO A 751 0.91 67.55 12.93
C PRO A 751 -0.09 68.65 12.55
N THR A 752 -1.24 68.29 11.96
CA THR A 752 -2.27 69.27 11.58
C THR A 752 -2.92 69.94 12.80
N MET A 753 -3.17 69.20 13.89
CA MET A 753 -3.59 69.81 15.16
C MET A 753 -2.55 70.77 15.71
N LEU A 754 -1.26 70.42 15.69
CA LEU A 754 -0.19 71.28 16.18
C LEU A 754 -0.09 72.59 15.36
N LEU A 755 -0.26 72.54 14.05
CA LEU A 755 -0.29 73.73 13.18
C LEU A 755 -1.47 74.66 13.49
N VAL A 756 -2.68 74.10 13.71
CA VAL A 756 -3.86 74.90 14.11
C VAL A 756 -3.67 75.50 15.51
N ILE A 757 -3.06 74.77 16.45
CA ILE A 757 -2.71 75.26 17.79
C ILE A 757 -1.67 76.40 17.71
N ILE A 758 -0.66 76.29 16.86
CA ILE A 758 0.35 77.34 16.64
C ILE A 758 -0.29 78.63 16.11
N SER A 759 -1.23 78.53 15.16
CA SER A 759 -1.99 79.68 14.66
C SER A 759 -2.86 80.31 15.76
N TYR A 760 -3.57 79.49 16.55
CA TYR A 760 -4.35 79.94 17.70
C TYR A 760 -3.48 80.67 18.76
N LEU A 761 -2.25 80.22 19.02
CA LEU A 761 -1.35 80.86 19.98
C LEU A 761 -0.96 82.30 19.60
N THR A 762 -1.03 82.69 18.33
CA THR A 762 -0.76 84.08 17.90
C THR A 762 -1.70 85.10 18.56
N PHE A 763 -2.92 84.69 18.96
CA PHE A 763 -3.87 85.55 19.65
C PHE A 763 -3.42 85.97 21.06
N TYR A 764 -2.39 85.33 21.63
CA TYR A 764 -1.78 85.70 22.91
C TYR A 764 -0.56 86.62 22.79
N PHE A 765 -0.04 86.87 21.58
CA PHE A 765 1.02 87.86 21.37
C PHE A 765 0.49 89.28 21.66
N SER A 766 1.38 90.26 21.83
CA SER A 766 0.99 91.67 21.94
C SER A 766 0.12 92.10 20.75
N LEU A 767 -0.91 92.92 21.00
CA LEU A 767 -1.82 93.40 19.95
C LEU A 767 -1.14 94.33 18.95
N ASP A 768 -0.05 94.98 19.36
CA ASP A 768 0.72 95.93 18.55
C ASP A 768 1.70 95.24 17.57
N ASP A 769 1.97 93.94 17.75
CA ASP A 769 2.84 93.13 16.87
C ASP A 769 2.04 92.35 15.83
N PHE A 770 1.45 93.08 14.89
CA PHE A 770 0.70 92.52 13.77
C PHE A 770 1.57 91.65 12.84
N THR A 771 2.83 92.05 12.63
CA THR A 771 3.75 91.42 11.68
C THR A 771 4.02 89.96 12.05
N ASN A 772 4.41 89.69 13.30
CA ASN A 772 4.71 88.31 13.72
C ASN A 772 3.44 87.46 13.86
N ARG A 773 2.33 88.05 14.32
CA ARG A 773 1.01 87.39 14.40
C ARG A 773 0.55 86.82 13.06
N VAL A 774 0.53 87.65 12.01
CA VAL A 774 0.05 87.23 10.68
C VAL A 774 1.07 86.37 9.94
N MET A 775 2.37 86.62 10.11
CA MET A 775 3.41 85.78 9.50
C MET A 775 3.32 84.32 9.95
N VAL A 776 3.19 84.07 11.26
CA VAL A 776 3.08 82.70 11.82
C VAL A 776 1.82 81.98 11.34
N SER A 777 0.68 82.67 11.28
CA SER A 777 -0.57 82.07 10.80
C SER A 777 -0.51 81.75 9.29
N LEU A 778 0.03 82.67 8.47
CA LEU A 778 0.19 82.44 7.01
C LEU A 778 1.19 81.32 6.69
N THR A 779 2.25 81.14 7.47
CA THR A 779 3.16 79.99 7.28
C THR A 779 2.52 78.67 7.72
N SER A 780 1.68 78.69 8.75
CA SER A 780 0.88 77.52 9.15
C SER A 780 -0.04 77.06 8.01
N LEU A 781 -0.79 78.00 7.41
CA LEU A 781 -1.70 77.74 6.29
C LEU A 781 -0.98 77.15 5.07
N LEU A 782 0.22 77.64 4.76
CA LEU A 782 1.05 77.14 3.66
C LEU A 782 1.52 75.71 3.90
N VAL A 783 2.02 75.40 5.11
CA VAL A 783 2.48 74.04 5.47
C VAL A 783 1.31 73.07 5.49
N LEU A 784 0.15 73.49 5.99
CA LEU A 784 -1.06 72.68 6.04
C LEU A 784 -1.60 72.34 4.64
N ALA A 785 -1.61 73.31 3.71
CA ALA A 785 -1.98 73.08 2.33
C ALA A 785 -0.99 72.15 1.60
N ALA A 786 0.31 72.28 1.87
CA ALA A 786 1.33 71.38 1.33
C ALA A 786 1.16 69.93 1.84
N LEU A 787 0.88 69.75 3.14
CA LEU A 787 0.69 68.44 3.76
C LEU A 787 -0.59 67.76 3.26
N PHE A 788 -1.67 68.51 3.04
CA PHE A 788 -2.86 68.01 2.33
C PHE A 788 -2.51 67.49 0.93
N SER A 789 -1.80 68.30 0.12
CA SER A 789 -1.39 67.91 -1.23
C SER A 789 -0.45 66.69 -1.25
N GLN A 790 0.38 66.51 -0.22
CA GLN A 790 1.26 65.35 -0.08
C GLN A 790 0.43 64.07 0.12
N ILE A 791 -0.50 64.07 1.08
CA ILE A 791 -1.33 62.88 1.38
C ILE A 791 -2.29 62.58 0.23
N ALA A 792 -2.93 63.59 -0.35
CA ALA A 792 -3.83 63.42 -1.49
C ALA A 792 -3.13 62.84 -2.73
N SER A 793 -1.81 62.99 -2.86
CA SER A 793 -1.02 62.40 -3.98
C SER A 793 -0.80 60.89 -3.85
N GLY A 794 -0.90 60.33 -2.64
CA GLY A 794 -0.76 58.90 -2.37
C GLY A 794 -2.06 58.09 -2.53
N LEU A 795 -3.18 58.74 -2.85
CA LEU A 795 -4.52 58.14 -2.87
C LEU A 795 -5.17 58.26 -4.25
N PRO A 796 -6.02 57.30 -4.65
CA PRO A 796 -6.76 57.39 -5.91
C PRO A 796 -7.77 58.54 -5.85
N LYS A 797 -7.90 59.23 -6.98
CA LYS A 797 -8.81 60.38 -7.15
C LYS A 797 -10.26 59.90 -7.15
N THR A 798 -11.00 60.21 -6.09
CA THR A 798 -12.43 59.89 -5.96
C THR A 798 -13.29 61.10 -6.29
N ALA A 799 -14.51 60.87 -6.82
CA ALA A 799 -15.49 61.92 -7.04
C ALA A 799 -16.19 62.38 -5.74
N TYR A 800 -16.08 61.57 -4.69
CA TYR A 800 -16.56 61.84 -3.33
C TYR A 800 -15.40 62.24 -2.40
N LEU A 801 -15.72 63.01 -1.36
CA LEU A 801 -14.80 63.36 -0.28
C LEU A 801 -14.52 62.14 0.60
N LYS A 802 -13.25 61.89 0.91
CA LYS A 802 -12.83 60.93 1.94
C LYS A 802 -12.94 61.58 3.32
N LEU A 803 -13.06 60.79 4.38
CA LEU A 803 -13.16 61.32 5.75
C LEU A 803 -11.91 62.10 6.19
N ILE A 804 -10.73 61.74 5.67
CA ILE A 804 -9.49 62.52 5.82
C ILE A 804 -9.54 63.88 5.09
N ASP A 805 -10.22 63.99 3.94
CA ASP A 805 -10.32 65.26 3.20
C ASP A 805 -11.16 66.27 4.01
N VAL A 806 -12.23 65.80 4.65
CA VAL A 806 -13.08 66.62 5.54
C VAL A 806 -12.27 67.19 6.72
N TRP A 807 -11.34 66.42 7.27
CA TRP A 807 -10.42 66.87 8.31
C TRP A 807 -9.49 67.99 7.81
N PHE A 808 -8.83 67.79 6.66
CA PHE A 808 -7.95 68.80 6.07
C PHE A 808 -8.70 70.09 5.70
N ILE A 809 -9.88 69.97 5.09
CA ILE A 809 -10.73 71.12 4.76
C ILE A 809 -11.11 71.90 6.03
N PHE A 810 -11.46 71.22 7.13
CA PHE A 810 -11.74 71.90 8.40
C PHE A 810 -10.52 72.65 8.94
N CYS A 811 -9.35 72.01 9.01
CA CYS A 811 -8.13 72.66 9.50
C CYS A 811 -7.76 73.90 8.65
N ILE A 812 -7.83 73.79 7.32
CA ILE A 812 -7.50 74.88 6.38
C ILE A 812 -8.49 76.05 6.53
N MET A 813 -9.79 75.76 6.63
CA MET A 813 -10.82 76.77 6.83
C MET A 813 -10.72 77.44 8.22
N SER A 814 -10.37 76.67 9.25
CA SER A 814 -10.14 77.20 10.61
C SER A 814 -8.99 78.21 10.61
N ASP A 815 -7.84 77.86 10.01
CA ASP A 815 -6.67 78.75 9.96
C ASP A 815 -6.90 79.97 9.04
N PHE A 816 -7.60 79.81 7.92
CA PHE A 816 -8.05 80.94 7.10
C PHE A 816 -8.95 81.92 7.90
N VAL A 817 -9.81 81.41 8.78
CA VAL A 817 -10.61 82.24 9.70
C VAL A 817 -9.73 82.91 10.77
N MET A 818 -8.72 82.22 11.33
CA MET A 818 -7.73 82.82 12.24
C MET A 818 -7.05 84.03 11.60
N VAL A 819 -6.46 83.85 10.40
CA VAL A 819 -5.82 84.90 9.61
C VAL A 819 -6.78 86.07 9.34
N SER A 820 -8.02 85.76 8.92
CA SER A 820 -9.05 86.77 8.65
C SER A 820 -9.37 87.62 9.89
N VAL A 821 -9.53 86.99 11.06
CA VAL A 821 -9.80 87.69 12.32
C VAL A 821 -8.61 88.55 12.76
N LEU A 822 -7.36 88.09 12.57
CA LEU A 822 -6.15 88.91 12.86
C LEU A 822 -6.10 90.18 12.01
N VAL A 823 -6.39 90.07 10.70
CA VAL A 823 -6.46 91.23 9.79
C VAL A 823 -7.58 92.20 10.21
N ILE A 824 -8.75 91.68 10.58
CA ILE A 824 -9.88 92.49 11.05
C ILE A 824 -9.52 93.25 12.34
N ILE A 825 -8.91 92.58 13.34
CA ILE A 825 -8.48 93.22 14.60
C ILE A 825 -7.49 94.36 14.33
N ASN A 826 -6.49 94.16 13.46
CA ASN A 826 -5.55 95.21 13.08
C ASN A 826 -6.24 96.38 12.36
N SER A 827 -7.20 96.12 11.47
CA SER A 827 -7.95 97.19 10.80
C SER A 827 -8.72 98.09 11.80
N TYR A 828 -9.28 97.51 12.87
CA TYR A 828 -9.90 98.28 13.94
C TYR A 828 -8.91 99.02 14.84
N MET A 829 -7.71 98.45 15.10
CA MET A 829 -6.63 99.14 15.83
C MET A 829 -6.15 100.39 15.08
N GLN A 830 -5.89 100.30 13.76
CA GLN A 830 -5.39 101.42 12.97
C GLN A 830 -6.37 102.61 12.92
N VAL A 831 -7.67 102.36 13.01
CA VAL A 831 -8.73 103.39 13.04
C VAL A 831 -8.78 104.17 14.38
N GLN A 832 -8.14 103.67 15.45
CA GLN A 832 -8.22 104.26 16.80
C GLN A 832 -6.98 105.08 17.24
N MET A 833 -5.97 105.26 16.38
CA MET A 833 -4.71 105.95 16.73
C MET A 833 -4.76 107.47 16.46
N PRO A 834 -4.86 108.36 17.48
CA PRO A 834 -4.70 109.79 17.28
C PRO A 834 -3.22 110.16 17.09
N ILE A 835 -2.92 111.02 16.11
CA ILE A 835 -1.56 111.50 15.84
C ILE A 835 -1.07 112.36 17.01
N LYS A 836 -0.04 111.90 17.73
CA LYS A 836 0.70 112.72 18.70
C LYS A 836 1.59 113.74 17.97
N VAL A 837 1.05 114.92 17.68
CA VAL A 837 1.83 116.07 17.21
C VAL A 837 2.44 116.80 18.42
N THR A 838 3.76 116.88 18.49
CA THR A 838 4.48 117.64 19.52
C THR A 838 4.65 119.10 19.06
N PRO A 839 4.09 120.11 19.74
CA PRO A 839 4.22 121.50 19.32
C PRO A 839 5.50 122.14 19.88
N LEU A 840 6.34 122.69 19.00
CA LEU A 840 7.54 123.45 19.36
C LEU A 840 7.44 124.91 18.88
N ILE A 841 6.97 125.77 19.80
CA ILE A 841 7.24 127.21 19.92
C ILE A 841 6.71 128.20 18.85
N SER A 842 6.08 129.28 19.37
CA SER A 842 5.82 130.62 18.79
C SER A 842 4.74 130.80 17.70
N GLY A 843 4.13 132.00 17.68
CA GLY A 843 3.51 132.55 16.46
C GLY A 843 2.07 133.10 16.54
N VAL A 844 1.87 134.26 17.19
CA VAL A 844 0.89 135.33 16.84
C VAL A 844 -0.61 135.01 16.64
N HIS A 845 -1.43 135.69 17.45
CA HIS A 845 -2.81 136.17 17.24
C HIS A 845 -3.51 135.93 15.87
N GLY A 846 -4.72 135.35 15.91
CA GLY A 846 -5.73 135.42 14.84
C GLY A 846 -7.10 134.91 15.33
N ALA A 847 -8.18 135.68 15.17
CA ALA A 847 -9.43 135.46 15.92
C ALA A 847 -10.68 135.20 15.06
N LYS A 848 -11.37 134.07 15.34
CA LYS A 848 -12.74 133.72 14.90
C LYS A 848 -12.85 133.46 13.37
N ARG A 849 -13.83 132.72 12.83
CA ARG A 849 -15.13 132.26 13.36
C ARG A 849 -15.51 130.96 12.60
N GLY A 850 -16.05 129.94 13.27
CA GLY A 850 -16.47 128.69 12.60
C GLY A 850 -17.52 127.93 13.40
N SER A 851 -18.56 127.44 12.72
CA SER A 851 -19.67 126.70 13.33
C SER A 851 -19.26 125.26 13.65
N GLN A 852 -19.78 124.69 14.74
CA GLN A 852 -19.75 123.24 14.96
C GLN A 852 -21.17 122.67 15.02
N VAL A 853 -21.44 121.77 14.07
CA VAL A 853 -22.65 120.94 14.01
C VAL A 853 -22.45 119.75 14.94
N GLY A 854 -23.45 119.43 15.77
CA GLY A 854 -23.36 118.32 16.73
C GLY A 854 -23.23 116.96 16.05
N GLN A 855 -22.25 116.17 16.46
CA GLN A 855 -22.11 114.76 16.07
C GLN A 855 -22.76 113.84 17.11
N ARG A 856 -23.48 112.81 16.64
CA ARG A 856 -23.98 111.72 17.48
C ARG A 856 -22.86 110.71 17.76
N PRO A 857 -22.81 110.07 18.94
CA PRO A 857 -21.81 109.04 19.22
C PRO A 857 -22.03 107.80 18.33
N ARG A 858 -20.94 107.26 17.75
CA ARG A 858 -20.93 105.90 17.19
C ARG A 858 -20.47 104.93 18.26
N LEU A 859 -21.21 103.84 18.44
CA LEU A 859 -20.89 102.78 19.40
C LEU A 859 -19.80 101.85 18.82
N THR A 860 -18.54 102.25 18.92
CA THR A 860 -17.39 101.43 18.48
C THR A 860 -16.91 100.52 19.61
N LEU A 861 -16.91 99.20 19.39
CA LEU A 861 -16.30 98.27 20.33
C LEU A 861 -14.77 98.39 20.36
N ASP A 862 -14.21 98.13 21.53
CA ASP A 862 -12.78 98.12 21.82
C ASP A 862 -12.09 96.89 21.16
N PRO A 863 -11.01 97.05 20.36
CA PRO A 863 -10.32 95.95 19.69
C PRO A 863 -9.85 94.84 20.64
N ARG A 864 -9.56 95.18 21.91
CA ARG A 864 -9.17 94.22 22.95
C ARG A 864 -10.27 93.17 23.17
N LYS A 865 -11.53 93.60 23.14
CA LYS A 865 -12.70 92.70 23.30
C LYS A 865 -12.85 91.73 22.14
N TRP A 866 -12.53 92.14 20.92
CA TRP A 866 -12.52 91.24 19.76
C TRP A 866 -11.46 90.14 19.88
N ASN A 867 -10.24 90.47 20.35
CA ASN A 867 -9.21 89.46 20.61
C ASN A 867 -9.64 88.48 21.73
N THR A 868 -10.27 88.97 22.81
CA THR A 868 -10.79 88.11 23.89
C THR A 868 -11.96 87.22 23.43
N ILE A 869 -12.86 87.72 22.57
CA ILE A 869 -13.94 86.92 21.97
C ILE A 869 -13.34 85.81 21.08
N ALA A 870 -12.35 86.15 20.24
CA ALA A 870 -11.65 85.18 19.39
C ALA A 870 -10.97 84.07 20.22
N GLN A 871 -10.28 84.43 21.30
CA GLN A 871 -9.64 83.49 22.24
C GLN A 871 -10.62 82.49 22.89
N VAL A 872 -11.92 82.76 22.92
CA VAL A 872 -12.93 81.86 23.52
C VAL A 872 -13.73 81.10 22.46
N VAL A 873 -14.19 81.77 21.41
CA VAL A 873 -15.11 81.18 20.41
C VAL A 873 -14.39 80.17 19.51
N LEU A 874 -13.16 80.46 19.08
CA LEU A 874 -12.43 79.63 18.13
C LEU A 874 -12.04 78.24 18.70
N PRO A 875 -11.50 78.10 19.93
CA PRO A 875 -11.24 76.78 20.49
C PRO A 875 -12.53 76.00 20.81
N LEU A 876 -13.65 76.67 21.15
CA LEU A 876 -14.94 76.00 21.33
C LEU A 876 -15.46 75.37 20.03
N LEU A 877 -15.34 76.07 18.90
CA LEU A 877 -15.69 75.53 17.57
C LEU A 877 -14.78 74.36 17.18
N MET A 878 -13.48 74.44 17.49
CA MET A 878 -12.53 73.35 17.25
C MET A 878 -12.86 72.09 18.08
N ILE A 879 -13.15 72.26 19.37
CA ILE A 879 -13.53 71.16 20.26
C ILE A 879 -14.86 70.52 19.80
N LEU A 880 -15.84 71.33 19.40
CA LEU A 880 -17.11 70.84 18.86
C LEU A 880 -16.90 70.00 17.59
N PHE A 881 -16.07 70.46 16.65
CA PHE A 881 -15.74 69.68 15.45
C PHE A 881 -15.06 68.35 15.79
N ILE A 882 -14.08 68.35 16.70
CA ILE A 882 -13.38 67.13 17.12
C ILE A 882 -14.35 66.11 17.73
N ILE A 883 -15.28 66.55 18.59
CA ILE A 883 -16.31 65.69 19.19
C ILE A 883 -17.25 65.12 18.12
N VAL A 884 -17.71 65.92 17.15
CA VAL A 884 -18.58 65.46 16.06
C VAL A 884 -17.84 64.50 15.12
N TYR A 885 -16.58 64.80 14.77
CA TYR A 885 -15.76 64.00 13.87
C TYR A 885 -15.45 62.61 14.46
N PHE A 886 -14.89 62.55 15.67
CA PHE A 886 -14.61 61.27 16.31
C PHE A 886 -15.86 60.56 16.82
N GLY A 887 -16.94 61.28 17.11
CA GLY A 887 -18.26 60.69 17.34
C GLY A 887 -18.83 59.99 16.11
N PHE A 888 -18.66 60.58 14.92
CA PHE A 888 -19.04 59.95 13.64
C PHE A 888 -18.18 58.72 13.33
N VAL A 889 -16.85 58.80 13.51
CA VAL A 889 -15.94 57.64 13.41
C VAL A 889 -16.36 56.53 14.37
N ALA A 890 -16.57 56.85 15.65
CA ALA A 890 -16.94 55.87 16.67
C ALA A 890 -18.32 55.24 16.41
N PHE A 891 -19.28 55.99 15.88
CA PHE A 891 -20.60 55.46 15.50
C PHE A 891 -20.50 54.47 14.34
N HIS A 892 -19.74 54.78 13.29
CA HIS A 892 -19.55 53.88 12.16
C HIS A 892 -18.72 52.63 12.54
N MET A 893 -17.63 52.80 13.30
CA MET A 893 -16.82 51.70 13.83
C MET A 893 -17.62 50.79 14.77
N GLY A 894 -18.40 51.37 15.69
CA GLY A 894 -19.23 50.65 16.64
C GLY A 894 -20.35 49.87 15.97
N ARG A 895 -21.02 50.43 14.95
CA ARG A 895 -22.06 49.73 14.20
C ARG A 895 -21.51 48.51 13.45
N VAL A 896 -20.31 48.62 12.87
CA VAL A 896 -19.63 47.46 12.27
C VAL A 896 -19.42 46.36 13.32
N GLN A 897 -19.09 46.73 14.55
CA GLN A 897 -18.87 45.79 15.66
C GLN A 897 -20.17 45.14 16.18
N ASP A 898 -21.29 45.86 16.23
CA ASP A 898 -22.63 45.31 16.54
C ASP A 898 -23.15 44.35 15.45
N GLU A 899 -22.69 44.50 14.20
CA GLU A 899 -22.97 43.57 13.09
C GLU A 899 -22.02 42.36 13.05
N PHE A 900 -21.02 42.29 13.95
CA PHE A 900 -20.16 41.11 14.15
C PHE A 900 -20.62 40.17 15.29
N GLU A 901 -21.57 40.57 16.13
CA GLU A 901 -22.06 39.77 17.28
C GLU A 901 -23.41 39.07 17.01
N LYS A 902 -23.77 38.88 15.73
CA LYS A 902 -24.98 38.21 15.24
C LYS A 902 -24.71 37.28 14.06
#